data_AF-A0A085FWQ7-F1
#
_entry.id   AF-A0A085FWQ7-F1
#
_cell.length_a   1.000
_cell.length_b   1.000
_cell.length_c   1.000
_cell.angle_alpha   90.00
_cell.angle_beta   90.00
_cell.angle_gamma   90.00
#
_symmetry.space_group_name_H-M   'P 1'
#
loop_
_entity.id
_entity.type
_entity.pdbx_description
1 polymer ?
#
loop_
_entity_poly.entity_id
_entity_poly.type
_entity_poly.pdbx_seq_one_letter_code
_entity_poly.pdbx_strand_id
1 'polypeptide(L)'
;MEALVILGLAVLGFLIAIPWAAFSSLSRANRALALVSKQQEEIDQLRLALATLREARGEPGQAQAEADDEAVTAERLHRELAPAEDPAVTAESTLERAADPILAAPLPANIVAAEPLAPEQAAAMTELARHGEIEPSLDTVATPEPVPAVPRRDFEEAIGSRWAVWVGGIALAFGGLFLVRYSIEAGFFGPGMRLLLGAAFSLMAAAASEYLRRSDRLADLSERPGALGRLGGANIPAVLAGVSVLSGFGVVYAAHAIHGFIGPGLAFTLMGLIGLAALAASLLHGPVLGLFGLVGSYATPLLVASTAPSFSALSLFLAFVTSVAFLLHTRQPSRVVTLGAVVGHGVWTALIGLSGQSPTWSSFLLMVGAVLALALLKEWPKLKGRAAGSAWPVAGFDGIGLAAIATPLVLSGVLWTAHGGPAALHLAILTTVLVAIISAVRHGDLAPLAPLAAAAAAGMVLLWPSVQGAFGLSPDIVLDIVRLSLTGNAGPGLRWTAALLAVIIGGLPLSALLLRKGAGAGGFIIRGCLGFASALGPVCLLLATALRSNGFERSTGFAALSLLLAGALFAASEMLLPVERRSTRSRSNPLALIGSAAYAAGGSIALGLAVAFALRETWLVVGLAVAAAGVAIIASLRPIPLLRSMSAALATAALARLFWQPIVSEMGSWPLLNWVIPAYAGPALCFAIGALALRGKQDRPRSVHEALAAVFGAAFILLEIRQFFAGPELVPDIRLIAGHYSGLPRNRLFEEAVAHVVALGLIGAGLQVLARRLGGRVFAWGADLTAGLLLLLSFAGLCGLLNPLFDGTEVLGPPIFNRLLFYVLAGGALGLLGFWLDRGQGRSRIGECLTACAAVLVSLGAILIVRQAFAGPELAPRSVETVGFVEAVIVTITLLALTAAARIWHEAAENRVTRLALRALAFAAIGWAALALGIARNPMLDQSGVAGPVIFNRILWGYGAAVLAFAGAAFWLRDARPGISRAFARTAWAGTALGAFLLLRHGFHGPLLVSGEPVTLAEAGCYAAIGFIMAIAAMIAGTVTLQGRAVPLRPESAAIASCAVFAGLSGVVANPLLSEVPLAGLFILDNALVGYLLPALLAFAAARWTREFVAAALPRRIFGGTAIIGALAYLLIEVRRWFVGPDLLADGIAATELYAYSAAILLNGVALLALGFRLQSKDLRLASLAVVTIAICKAFLVDMSGLEGLLRALSFIGLGASLVGIGLAYQRLLQRENAQQGAVIHQARG
;
A
#
# COMPACT_ATOMS: atom_id res chain seq x y z
N MET A 1 -32.46 -45.54 -10.45
CA MET A 1 -30.99 -45.36 -10.51
C MET A 1 -30.52 -45.30 -11.96
N GLU A 2 -30.79 -46.30 -12.79
CA GLU A 2 -30.43 -46.27 -14.23
C GLU A 2 -31.07 -45.12 -15.02
N ALA A 3 -32.33 -44.75 -14.76
CA ALA A 3 -32.97 -43.57 -15.40
C ALA A 3 -32.33 -42.22 -14.99
N LEU A 4 -31.73 -42.13 -13.79
CA LEU A 4 -30.98 -40.95 -13.31
C LEU A 4 -29.55 -40.92 -13.89
N VAL A 5 -28.97 -42.10 -14.13
CA VAL A 5 -27.68 -42.25 -14.83
C VAL A 5 -27.84 -41.95 -16.32
N ILE A 6 -28.96 -42.34 -16.96
CA ILE A 6 -29.28 -42.03 -18.35
C ILE A 6 -29.63 -40.54 -18.51
N LEU A 7 -30.38 -39.94 -17.57
CA LEU A 7 -30.61 -38.49 -17.56
C LEU A 7 -29.30 -37.71 -17.30
N GLY A 8 -28.44 -38.23 -16.42
CA GLY A 8 -27.11 -37.70 -16.16
C GLY A 8 -26.18 -37.80 -17.37
N LEU A 9 -26.18 -38.93 -18.09
CA LEU A 9 -25.43 -39.15 -19.33
C LEU A 9 -26.01 -38.36 -20.51
N ALA A 10 -27.32 -38.12 -20.56
CA ALA A 10 -27.95 -37.28 -21.55
C ALA A 10 -27.64 -35.79 -21.31
N VAL A 11 -27.60 -35.33 -20.05
CA VAL A 11 -27.17 -33.97 -19.67
C VAL A 11 -25.66 -33.80 -19.87
N LEU A 12 -24.85 -34.80 -19.53
CA LEU A 12 -23.40 -34.80 -19.79
C LEU A 12 -23.12 -34.85 -21.29
N GLY A 13 -23.85 -35.66 -22.05
CA GLY A 13 -23.81 -35.72 -23.51
C GLY A 13 -24.24 -34.40 -24.16
N PHE A 14 -25.24 -33.71 -23.62
CA PHE A 14 -25.66 -32.38 -24.05
C PHE A 14 -24.60 -31.30 -23.70
N LEU A 15 -23.99 -31.40 -22.51
CA LEU A 15 -22.92 -30.52 -22.04
C LEU A 15 -21.56 -30.80 -22.72
N ILE A 16 -21.36 -31.94 -23.37
CA ILE A 16 -20.15 -32.27 -24.15
C ILE A 16 -20.38 -32.01 -25.65
N ALA A 17 -21.56 -32.35 -26.17
CA ALA A 17 -21.90 -32.17 -27.59
C ALA A 17 -22.03 -30.70 -27.99
N ILE A 18 -22.49 -29.81 -27.10
CA ILE A 18 -22.58 -28.37 -27.39
C ILE A 18 -21.19 -27.71 -27.44
N PRO A 19 -20.27 -27.93 -26.49
CA PRO A 19 -18.89 -27.47 -26.62
C PRO A 19 -18.15 -28.11 -27.79
N TRP A 20 -18.36 -29.39 -28.10
CA TRP A 20 -17.72 -30.04 -29.25
C TRP A 20 -18.29 -29.55 -30.60
N ALA A 21 -19.60 -29.32 -30.70
CA ALA A 21 -20.23 -28.66 -31.84
C ALA A 21 -19.80 -27.19 -31.96
N ALA A 22 -19.61 -26.49 -30.83
CA ALA A 22 -19.09 -25.13 -30.78
C ALA A 22 -17.59 -25.05 -31.10
N PHE A 23 -16.79 -26.04 -30.72
CA PHE A 23 -15.35 -26.11 -31.00
C PHE A 23 -15.09 -26.52 -32.45
N SER A 24 -15.87 -27.48 -32.96
CA SER A 24 -15.83 -27.87 -34.38
C SER A 24 -16.42 -26.78 -35.29
N SER A 25 -17.42 -26.02 -34.85
CA SER A 25 -17.90 -24.83 -35.56
C SER A 25 -16.93 -23.65 -35.42
N LEU A 26 -16.20 -23.49 -34.31
CA LEU A 26 -15.13 -22.50 -34.17
C LEU A 26 -13.97 -22.77 -35.11
N SER A 27 -13.56 -24.03 -35.27
CA SER A 27 -12.47 -24.39 -36.19
C SER A 27 -12.87 -24.19 -37.65
N ARG A 28 -14.17 -24.30 -37.98
CA ARG A 28 -14.73 -24.04 -39.31
C ARG A 28 -14.96 -22.55 -39.54
N ALA A 29 -15.44 -21.81 -38.54
CA ALA A 29 -15.66 -20.37 -38.59
C ALA A 29 -14.35 -19.58 -38.60
N ASN A 30 -13.33 -19.99 -37.84
CA ASN A 30 -12.00 -19.38 -37.90
C ASN A 30 -11.30 -19.69 -39.24
N ARG A 31 -11.50 -20.89 -39.81
CA ARG A 31 -11.03 -21.20 -41.17
C ARG A 31 -11.78 -20.38 -42.23
N ALA A 32 -13.09 -20.21 -42.08
CA ALA A 32 -13.90 -19.38 -42.97
C ALA A 32 -13.55 -17.89 -42.86
N LEU A 33 -13.33 -17.36 -41.65
CA LEU A 33 -12.90 -15.97 -41.44
C LEU A 33 -11.48 -15.73 -41.94
N ALA A 34 -10.57 -16.69 -41.79
CA ALA A 34 -9.22 -16.61 -42.36
C ALA A 34 -9.24 -16.69 -43.90
N LEU A 35 -10.17 -17.46 -44.48
CA LEU A 35 -10.42 -17.49 -45.93
C LEU A 35 -11.02 -16.17 -46.43
N VAL A 36 -11.97 -15.59 -45.70
CA VAL A 36 -12.58 -14.29 -46.04
C VAL A 36 -11.56 -13.15 -45.94
N SER A 37 -10.75 -13.11 -44.88
CA SER A 37 -9.69 -12.10 -44.75
C SER A 37 -8.65 -12.23 -45.86
N LYS A 38 -8.28 -13.47 -46.22
CA LYS A 38 -7.35 -13.73 -47.33
C LYS A 38 -7.94 -13.33 -48.69
N GLN A 39 -9.24 -13.57 -48.91
CA GLN A 39 -9.93 -13.12 -50.12
C GLN A 39 -10.06 -11.60 -50.20
N GLN A 40 -10.29 -10.91 -49.07
CA GLN A 40 -10.29 -9.45 -49.05
C GLN A 40 -8.92 -8.86 -49.34
N GLU A 41 -7.85 -9.45 -48.81
CA GLU A 41 -6.48 -9.06 -49.09
C GLU A 41 -6.10 -9.30 -50.58
N GLU A 42 -6.55 -10.41 -51.17
CA GLU A 42 -6.41 -10.68 -52.62
C GLU A 42 -7.23 -9.71 -53.48
N ILE A 43 -8.46 -9.36 -53.07
CA ILE A 43 -9.31 -8.38 -53.78
C ILE A 43 -8.67 -6.98 -53.73
N ASP A 44 -8.13 -6.57 -52.59
CA ASP A 44 -7.49 -5.27 -52.44
C ASP A 44 -6.18 -5.20 -53.23
N GLN A 45 -5.40 -6.28 -53.26
CA GLN A 45 -4.22 -6.39 -54.13
C GLN A 45 -4.59 -6.36 -55.61
N LEU A 46 -5.66 -7.03 -56.02
CA LEU A 46 -6.15 -6.99 -57.40
C LEU A 46 -6.67 -5.59 -57.76
N ARG A 47 -7.37 -4.89 -56.87
CA ARG A 47 -7.81 -3.50 -57.09
C ARG A 47 -6.63 -2.55 -57.26
N LEU A 48 -5.57 -2.73 -56.47
CA LEU A 48 -4.36 -1.92 -56.54
C LEU A 48 -3.54 -2.23 -57.81
N ALA A 49 -3.49 -3.50 -58.23
CA ALA A 49 -2.93 -3.91 -59.52
C ALA A 49 -3.75 -3.37 -60.72
N LEU A 50 -5.07 -3.30 -60.59
CA LEU A 50 -5.96 -2.77 -61.63
C LEU A 50 -5.86 -1.24 -61.72
N ALA A 51 -5.70 -0.56 -60.57
CA ALA A 51 -5.44 0.89 -60.52
C ALA A 51 -4.09 1.24 -61.17
N THR A 52 -3.03 0.51 -60.84
CA THR A 52 -1.69 0.71 -61.44
C THR A 52 -1.64 0.36 -62.93
N LEU A 53 -2.37 -0.66 -63.39
CA LEU A 53 -2.51 -0.96 -64.82
C LEU A 53 -3.33 0.09 -65.58
N ARG A 54 -4.36 0.68 -64.95
CA ARG A 54 -5.15 1.78 -65.54
C ARG A 54 -4.31 3.06 -65.65
N GLU A 55 -3.47 3.37 -64.66
CA GLU A 55 -2.49 4.45 -64.74
C GLU A 55 -1.46 4.22 -65.86
N ALA A 56 -0.94 2.99 -65.99
CA ALA A 56 0.02 2.64 -67.05
C ALA A 56 -0.59 2.69 -68.47
N ARG A 57 -1.91 2.61 -68.60
CA ARG A 57 -2.63 2.65 -69.90
C ARG A 57 -3.01 4.05 -70.36
N GLY A 58 -2.79 5.08 -69.54
CA GLY A 58 -3.02 6.47 -69.93
C GLY A 58 -4.49 6.81 -70.20
N GLU A 59 -5.41 6.33 -69.36
CA GLU A 59 -6.83 6.74 -69.35
C GLU A 59 -7.11 7.63 -68.11
N PRO A 60 -6.79 8.94 -68.11
CA PRO A 60 -6.82 9.77 -66.91
C PRO A 60 -8.22 10.35 -66.63
N GLY A 61 -9.19 10.13 -67.52
CA GLY A 61 -10.43 10.94 -67.57
C GLY A 61 -11.63 10.41 -66.77
N GLN A 62 -11.63 9.14 -66.34
CA GLN A 62 -12.79 8.56 -65.63
C GLN A 62 -12.56 8.31 -64.14
N ALA A 63 -11.30 8.21 -63.69
CA ALA A 63 -10.98 8.06 -62.27
C ALA A 63 -11.28 9.35 -61.45
N GLN A 64 -11.13 10.54 -62.06
CA GLN A 64 -11.41 11.80 -61.38
C GLN A 64 -12.92 12.02 -61.15
N ALA A 65 -13.78 11.59 -62.09
CA ALA A 65 -15.23 11.78 -61.98
C ALA A 65 -15.89 10.81 -60.96
N GLU A 66 -15.41 9.57 -60.85
CA GLU A 66 -15.86 8.63 -59.81
C GLU A 66 -15.26 8.97 -58.44
N ALA A 67 -14.01 9.46 -58.38
CA ALA A 67 -13.39 9.91 -57.14
C ALA A 67 -14.02 11.21 -56.62
N ASP A 68 -14.44 12.13 -57.48
CA ASP A 68 -15.15 13.35 -57.08
C ASP A 68 -16.57 13.04 -56.58
N ASP A 69 -17.28 12.07 -57.17
CA ASP A 69 -18.62 11.65 -56.72
C ASP A 69 -18.54 10.85 -55.40
N GLU A 70 -17.52 10.00 -55.23
CA GLU A 70 -17.21 9.35 -53.95
C GLU A 70 -16.69 10.33 -52.89
N ALA A 71 -15.91 11.37 -53.26
CA ALA A 71 -15.47 12.41 -52.34
C ALA A 71 -16.62 13.30 -51.88
N VAL A 72 -17.55 13.66 -52.77
CA VAL A 72 -18.78 14.39 -52.42
C VAL A 72 -19.69 13.53 -51.55
N THR A 73 -19.77 12.22 -51.79
CA THR A 73 -20.56 11.29 -50.96
C THR A 73 -19.89 11.05 -49.60
N ALA A 74 -18.57 10.94 -49.57
CA ALA A 74 -17.77 10.80 -48.35
C ALA A 74 -17.80 12.08 -47.50
N GLU A 75 -17.73 13.26 -48.11
CA GLU A 75 -17.83 14.55 -47.42
C GLU A 75 -19.24 14.80 -46.88
N ARG A 76 -20.27 14.36 -47.61
CA ARG A 76 -21.67 14.39 -47.15
C ARG A 76 -21.92 13.43 -45.98
N LEU A 77 -21.35 12.22 -46.02
CA LEU A 77 -21.35 11.29 -44.88
C LEU A 77 -20.52 11.82 -43.72
N HIS A 78 -19.39 12.48 -43.97
CA HIS A 78 -18.54 13.06 -42.92
C HIS A 78 -19.24 14.25 -42.24
N ARG A 79 -20.01 15.05 -42.98
CA ARG A 79 -20.81 16.16 -42.45
C ARG A 79 -22.07 15.70 -41.70
N GLU A 80 -22.65 14.54 -42.05
CA GLU A 80 -23.75 13.91 -41.30
C GLU A 80 -23.28 13.06 -40.10
N LEU A 81 -22.03 12.61 -40.08
CA LEU A 81 -21.42 11.82 -38.99
C LEU A 81 -20.46 12.62 -38.10
N ALA A 82 -20.21 13.90 -38.40
CA ALA A 82 -19.38 14.77 -37.58
C ALA A 82 -19.99 14.89 -36.17
N PRO A 83 -19.29 14.44 -35.10
CA PRO A 83 -19.71 14.75 -33.74
C PRO A 83 -19.56 16.27 -33.52
N ALA A 84 -20.50 16.87 -32.78
CA ALA A 84 -20.31 18.23 -32.29
C ALA A 84 -18.97 18.30 -31.54
N GLU A 85 -18.02 19.06 -32.07
CA GLU A 85 -16.73 19.31 -31.42
C GLU A 85 -16.96 20.01 -30.08
N ASP A 86 -16.60 19.32 -29.00
CA ASP A 86 -16.42 19.87 -27.65
C ASP A 86 -14.89 20.05 -27.47
N PRO A 87 -14.38 21.23 -27.06
CA PRO A 87 -12.99 21.64 -27.26
C PRO A 87 -12.03 21.10 -26.18
N ALA A 88 -11.94 19.77 -26.01
CA ALA A 88 -11.18 19.19 -24.90
C ALA A 88 -10.22 18.03 -25.20
N VAL A 89 -10.05 17.56 -26.45
CA VAL A 89 -9.20 16.37 -26.71
C VAL A 89 -8.35 16.50 -27.98
N THR A 90 -7.32 17.34 -27.91
CA THR A 90 -6.16 17.32 -28.83
C THR A 90 -4.87 17.32 -28.02
N ALA A 91 -4.57 16.20 -27.35
CA ALA A 91 -3.30 16.07 -26.61
C ALA A 91 -2.62 14.68 -26.66
N GLU A 92 -3.15 13.65 -27.32
CA GLU A 92 -2.50 12.32 -27.31
C GLU A 92 -2.59 11.60 -28.66
N SER A 93 -1.66 11.86 -29.60
CA SER A 93 -1.36 10.88 -30.68
C SER A 93 -0.02 11.00 -31.43
N THR A 94 0.98 11.78 -30.95
CA THR A 94 2.30 11.90 -31.63
C THR A 94 3.42 11.04 -31.02
N LEU A 95 3.12 9.88 -30.46
CA LEU A 95 4.13 8.99 -29.87
C LEU A 95 3.93 7.53 -30.30
N GLU A 96 4.32 7.19 -31.54
CA GLU A 96 4.82 5.84 -31.85
C GLU A 96 5.53 5.80 -33.22
N ARG A 97 6.75 6.35 -33.29
CA ARG A 97 7.75 5.91 -34.25
C ARG A 97 9.17 6.22 -33.75
N ALA A 98 9.71 5.37 -32.87
CA ALA A 98 11.12 4.98 -32.79
C ALA A 98 11.35 4.12 -31.54
N ALA A 99 11.76 2.87 -31.75
CA ALA A 99 12.29 1.99 -30.72
C ALA A 99 13.82 1.93 -30.85
N ASP A 100 14.55 2.23 -29.77
CA ASP A 100 15.69 1.45 -29.26
C ASP A 100 16.13 1.94 -27.85
N PRO A 101 16.83 1.10 -27.04
CA PRO A 101 16.58 1.01 -25.60
C PRO A 101 17.48 1.90 -24.75
N ILE A 102 16.86 2.72 -23.89
CA ILE A 102 17.55 3.51 -22.86
C ILE A 102 17.45 2.83 -21.49
N LEU A 103 18.63 2.64 -20.90
CA LEU A 103 18.88 2.37 -19.48
C LEU A 103 18.19 3.39 -18.58
N ALA A 104 17.61 2.89 -17.49
CA ALA A 104 16.98 3.67 -16.43
C ALA A 104 17.80 4.87 -15.92
N ALA A 105 17.17 6.05 -15.87
CA ALA A 105 17.50 7.21 -15.03
C ALA A 105 16.27 8.17 -14.93
N PRO A 106 16.18 9.05 -13.90
CA PRO A 106 14.94 9.36 -13.16
C PRO A 106 14.10 10.57 -13.65
N LEU A 107 12.93 10.72 -13.02
CA LEU A 107 11.78 11.66 -13.19
C LEU A 107 12.06 13.14 -13.62
N PRO A 108 11.08 13.83 -14.24
CA PRO A 108 11.28 15.08 -14.99
C PRO A 108 11.05 16.38 -14.19
N ALA A 109 11.78 17.43 -14.54
CA ALA A 109 11.44 18.82 -14.25
C ALA A 109 11.34 19.57 -15.58
N ASN A 110 10.15 20.10 -15.89
CA ASN A 110 9.87 20.86 -17.10
C ASN A 110 9.74 22.34 -16.74
N ILE A 111 10.64 23.20 -17.21
CA ILE A 111 10.37 24.61 -17.53
C ILE A 111 11.11 24.93 -18.84
N VAL A 112 10.34 25.45 -19.78
CA VAL A 112 10.59 25.72 -21.21
C VAL A 112 11.86 26.53 -21.48
N ALA A 113 12.62 26.11 -22.50
CA ALA A 113 13.60 26.95 -23.21
C ALA A 113 12.90 27.65 -24.38
N ALA A 114 13.05 28.98 -24.49
CA ALA A 114 12.59 29.80 -25.60
C ALA A 114 13.64 29.87 -26.73
N GLU A 115 13.15 30.02 -27.95
CA GLU A 115 13.90 30.09 -29.22
C GLU A 115 14.74 31.38 -29.36
N PRO A 116 15.84 31.41 -30.14
CA PRO A 116 16.68 32.60 -30.29
C PRO A 116 16.06 33.60 -31.27
N LEU A 117 15.91 34.87 -30.86
CA LEU A 117 15.42 35.99 -31.68
C LEU A 117 16.47 36.43 -32.73
N ALA A 118 15.99 36.95 -33.88
CA ALA A 118 16.80 37.34 -35.02
C ALA A 118 17.63 38.63 -34.78
N PRO A 119 18.75 38.84 -35.51
CA PRO A 119 19.74 39.90 -35.21
C PRO A 119 19.22 41.34 -35.26
N GLU A 120 18.21 41.63 -36.09
CA GLU A 120 17.61 42.97 -36.19
C GLU A 120 16.79 43.35 -34.94
N GLN A 121 16.16 42.37 -34.29
CA GLN A 121 15.39 42.61 -33.06
C GLN A 121 16.32 42.81 -31.85
N ALA A 122 17.52 42.22 -31.89
CA ALA A 122 18.57 42.48 -30.91
C ALA A 122 19.15 43.91 -31.05
N ALA A 123 19.27 44.42 -32.28
CA ALA A 123 19.77 45.79 -32.54
C ALA A 123 18.79 46.88 -32.06
N ALA A 124 17.49 46.71 -32.33
CA ALA A 124 16.45 47.65 -31.89
C ALA A 124 16.30 47.72 -30.36
N MET A 125 16.47 46.60 -29.65
CA MET A 125 16.52 46.57 -28.19
C MET A 125 17.78 47.24 -27.61
N THR A 126 18.88 47.23 -28.36
CA THR A 126 20.16 47.84 -27.94
C THR A 126 20.13 49.37 -28.07
N GLU A 127 19.33 49.90 -28.99
CA GLU A 127 19.20 51.35 -29.22
C GLU A 127 18.24 52.02 -28.22
N LEU A 128 17.15 51.33 -27.86
CA LEU A 128 16.17 51.82 -26.87
C LEU A 128 16.76 51.93 -25.45
N ALA A 129 17.79 51.13 -25.14
CA ALA A 129 18.48 51.16 -23.86
C ALA A 129 19.42 52.36 -23.69
N ARG A 130 19.75 53.08 -24.79
CA ARG A 130 20.84 54.07 -24.77
C ARG A 130 20.37 55.49 -24.44
N HIS A 131 19.09 55.85 -24.60
CA HIS A 131 18.63 57.25 -24.45
C HIS A 131 17.32 57.36 -23.65
N GLY A 132 17.41 57.74 -22.37
CA GLY A 132 16.27 58.31 -21.63
C GLY A 132 16.21 58.03 -20.13
N GLU A 133 17.03 58.72 -19.33
CA GLU A 133 16.72 59.03 -17.92
C GLU A 133 15.66 60.14 -17.87
N ILE A 134 14.43 59.83 -17.42
CA ILE A 134 13.52 60.74 -16.69
C ILE A 134 12.73 59.88 -15.69
N GLU A 135 12.83 60.17 -14.39
CA GLU A 135 12.02 59.58 -13.32
C GLU A 135 10.52 59.87 -13.50
N PRO A 136 9.65 58.88 -13.22
CA PRO A 136 8.58 59.10 -12.24
C PRO A 136 8.48 57.96 -11.22
N SER A 137 8.45 58.35 -9.95
CA SER A 137 8.28 57.54 -8.74
C SER A 137 6.94 56.81 -8.68
N LEU A 138 6.93 55.50 -8.36
CA LEU A 138 5.90 54.78 -7.57
C LEU A 138 6.53 53.48 -7.01
N ASP A 139 6.55 53.35 -5.68
CA ASP A 139 7.52 52.62 -4.88
C ASP A 139 7.57 51.08 -4.99
N THR A 140 8.81 50.59 -4.88
CA THR A 140 9.30 49.25 -4.46
C THR A 140 9.10 48.07 -5.41
N VAL A 141 10.15 47.68 -6.13
CA VAL A 141 10.92 46.42 -5.92
C VAL A 141 12.24 46.53 -6.68
N ALA A 142 13.34 46.75 -5.97
CA ALA A 142 14.70 46.65 -6.52
C ALA A 142 15.17 45.19 -6.46
N THR A 143 15.63 44.66 -7.60
CA THR A 143 16.53 43.49 -7.64
C THR A 143 17.97 44.00 -7.50
N PRO A 144 18.73 43.54 -6.49
CA PRO A 144 19.98 44.18 -6.09
C PRO A 144 21.21 43.71 -6.89
N GLU A 145 22.19 44.60 -6.98
CA GLU A 145 23.58 44.44 -7.45
C GLU A 145 24.31 43.18 -6.94
N PRO A 146 25.40 42.74 -7.62
CA PRO A 146 26.22 41.64 -7.16
C PRO A 146 26.84 41.98 -5.81
N VAL A 147 26.33 41.32 -4.78
CA VAL A 147 26.73 41.47 -3.38
C VAL A 147 28.25 41.23 -3.27
N PRO A 148 29.02 42.14 -2.64
CA PRO A 148 30.41 41.86 -2.31
C PRO A 148 30.47 40.57 -1.49
N ALA A 149 31.37 39.66 -1.86
CA ALA A 149 31.54 38.37 -1.17
C ALA A 149 31.56 38.58 0.35
N VAL A 150 30.54 38.06 1.03
CA VAL A 150 30.43 38.12 2.49
C VAL A 150 31.69 37.46 3.08
N PRO A 151 32.44 38.13 3.97
CA PRO A 151 33.62 37.54 4.57
C PRO A 151 33.19 36.27 5.33
N ARG A 152 33.82 35.13 5.03
CA ARG A 152 33.64 33.89 5.80
C ARG A 152 34.09 34.17 7.23
N ARG A 153 33.13 34.20 8.16
CA ARG A 153 33.35 34.39 9.60
C ARG A 153 34.32 33.32 10.11
N ASP A 154 35.42 33.74 10.75
CA ASP A 154 36.37 32.81 11.37
C ASP A 154 35.70 32.12 12.57
N PHE A 155 35.86 30.79 12.67
CA PHE A 155 35.35 29.96 13.77
C PHE A 155 35.82 30.45 15.16
N GLU A 156 36.95 31.16 15.17
CA GLU A 156 37.57 31.82 16.32
C GLU A 156 36.70 32.97 16.85
N GLU A 157 36.07 33.73 15.96
CA GLU A 157 35.16 34.84 16.30
C GLU A 157 33.80 34.34 16.82
N ALA A 158 33.33 33.18 16.34
CA ALA A 158 32.06 32.59 16.73
C ALA A 158 32.08 31.97 18.15
N ILE A 159 33.21 31.35 18.54
CA ILE A 159 33.37 30.73 19.86
C ILE A 159 33.59 31.79 20.94
N GLY A 160 34.40 32.81 20.64
CA GLY A 160 34.77 33.83 21.62
C GLY A 160 33.68 34.83 21.99
N SER A 161 32.64 35.03 21.17
CA SER A 161 31.66 36.09 21.43
C SER A 161 30.20 35.68 21.61
N ARG A 162 29.74 34.60 20.97
CA ARG A 162 28.31 34.26 20.95
C ARG A 162 27.93 33.21 21.99
N TRP A 163 28.81 32.27 22.29
CA TRP A 163 28.48 31.16 23.20
C TRP A 163 28.38 31.63 24.66
N ALA A 164 29.30 32.49 25.11
CA ALA A 164 29.29 33.04 26.46
C ALA A 164 28.07 33.95 26.75
N VAL A 165 27.49 34.57 25.71
CA VAL A 165 26.33 35.46 25.84
C VAL A 165 25.00 34.70 25.85
N TRP A 166 24.85 33.65 25.02
CA TRP A 166 23.62 32.85 24.96
C TRP A 166 23.38 32.03 26.23
N VAL A 167 24.45 31.49 26.82
CA VAL A 167 24.40 30.77 28.10
C VAL A 167 23.96 31.70 29.24
N GLY A 168 24.30 32.99 29.18
CA GLY A 168 23.83 34.00 30.13
C GLY A 168 22.35 34.39 29.99
N GLY A 169 21.77 34.35 28.79
CA GLY A 169 20.36 34.73 28.53
C GLY A 169 19.33 33.67 28.95
N ILE A 170 19.67 32.39 28.81
CA ILE A 170 18.79 31.28 29.25
C ILE A 170 18.64 31.27 30.78
N ALA A 171 19.71 31.61 31.51
CA ALA A 171 19.70 31.73 32.96
C ALA A 171 18.70 32.81 33.48
N LEU A 172 18.33 33.79 32.66
CA LEU A 172 17.41 34.90 32.99
C LEU A 172 15.92 34.57 32.77
N ALA A 173 15.57 33.82 31.72
CA ALA A 173 14.17 33.49 31.37
C ALA A 173 13.49 32.54 32.37
N PHE A 174 14.28 31.61 32.93
CA PHE A 174 13.80 30.73 34.01
C PHE A 174 13.44 31.52 35.29
N GLY A 175 13.93 32.76 35.46
CA GLY A 175 13.52 33.64 36.56
C GLY A 175 12.07 34.16 36.46
N GLY A 176 11.53 34.36 35.26
CA GLY A 176 10.20 34.99 35.05
C GLY A 176 9.01 34.03 35.06
N LEU A 177 9.22 32.79 34.62
CA LEU A 177 8.17 31.75 34.59
C LEU A 177 7.70 31.37 36.00
N PHE A 178 8.60 31.41 36.97
CA PHE A 178 8.28 31.15 38.38
C PHE A 178 7.37 32.23 39.01
N LEU A 179 7.01 33.30 38.28
CA LEU A 179 6.21 34.44 38.77
C LEU A 179 4.72 34.43 38.32
N VAL A 180 4.37 33.89 37.14
CA VAL A 180 2.98 33.84 36.61
C VAL A 180 2.16 32.74 37.26
N ARG A 181 2.79 31.60 37.51
CA ARG A 181 2.16 30.49 38.24
C ARG A 181 1.72 30.91 39.65
N TYR A 182 2.49 31.79 40.27
CA TYR A 182 2.17 32.36 41.58
C TYR A 182 0.86 33.19 41.60
N SER A 183 0.36 33.74 40.46
CA SER A 183 -0.87 34.57 40.42
C SER A 183 -2.17 33.79 40.19
N ILE A 184 -2.08 32.60 39.58
CA ILE A 184 -3.22 31.71 39.36
C ILE A 184 -3.54 30.93 40.64
N GLU A 185 -2.52 30.61 41.43
CA GLU A 185 -2.65 30.05 42.77
C GLU A 185 -3.30 31.05 43.77
N ALA A 186 -3.65 32.28 43.33
CA ALA A 186 -4.29 33.34 44.14
C ALA A 186 -5.82 33.58 43.90
N GLY A 187 -6.45 33.06 42.82
CA GLY A 187 -7.92 32.81 42.63
C GLY A 187 -8.99 33.95 42.55
N PHE A 188 -9.43 34.41 41.35
CA PHE A 188 -10.25 35.65 41.17
C PHE A 188 -11.73 35.63 40.59
N PHE A 189 -12.40 34.55 40.06
CA PHE A 189 -13.80 34.63 39.49
C PHE A 189 -14.72 33.35 39.54
N GLY A 190 -16.07 33.47 39.75
CA GLY A 190 -17.04 32.34 39.97
C GLY A 190 -18.16 32.05 38.91
N PRO A 191 -19.06 31.01 39.08
CA PRO A 191 -19.87 30.39 37.99
C PRO A 191 -21.27 30.98 37.64
N GLY A 192 -22.11 31.40 38.60
CA GLY A 192 -23.47 31.90 38.30
C GLY A 192 -23.48 33.21 37.50
N MET A 193 -22.48 34.05 37.73
CA MET A 193 -22.20 35.26 36.94
C MET A 193 -21.94 34.95 35.47
N ARG A 194 -21.41 33.75 35.17
CA ARG A 194 -21.11 33.33 33.79
C ARG A 194 -22.39 33.00 32.99
N LEU A 195 -23.47 32.53 33.65
CA LEU A 195 -24.74 32.19 33.01
C LEU A 195 -25.67 33.38 32.78
N LEU A 196 -25.73 34.30 33.74
CA LEU A 196 -26.53 35.52 33.63
C LEU A 196 -26.01 36.42 32.51
N LEU A 197 -24.68 36.51 32.38
CA LEU A 197 -24.04 37.21 31.27
C LEU A 197 -24.37 36.54 29.91
N GLY A 198 -24.60 35.23 29.88
CA GLY A 198 -25.03 34.51 28.66
C GLY A 198 -26.50 34.70 28.28
N ALA A 199 -27.41 34.74 29.26
CA ALA A 199 -28.86 34.92 29.03
C ALA A 199 -29.20 36.31 28.48
N ALA A 200 -28.61 37.35 29.06
CA ALA A 200 -28.80 38.74 28.64
C ALA A 200 -28.34 38.96 27.19
N PHE A 201 -27.24 38.32 26.81
CA PHE A 201 -26.69 38.37 25.46
C PHE A 201 -27.67 37.84 24.40
N SER A 202 -28.43 36.77 24.70
CA SER A 202 -29.34 36.14 23.74
C SER A 202 -30.57 36.98 23.36
N LEU A 203 -31.22 37.61 24.33
CA LEU A 203 -32.44 38.40 24.08
C LEU A 203 -32.11 39.72 23.36
N MET A 204 -30.97 40.31 23.69
CA MET A 204 -30.45 41.49 22.99
C MET A 204 -30.25 41.22 21.49
N ALA A 205 -29.78 40.03 21.12
CA ALA A 205 -29.63 39.65 19.72
C ALA A 205 -30.98 39.53 18.96
N ALA A 206 -32.06 39.05 19.59
CA ALA A 206 -33.39 38.93 18.95
C ALA A 206 -34.01 40.30 18.67
N ALA A 207 -33.92 41.22 19.63
CA ALA A 207 -34.44 42.58 19.49
C ALA A 207 -33.67 43.37 18.41
N ALA A 208 -32.34 43.21 18.36
CA ALA A 208 -31.51 43.82 17.34
C ALA A 208 -31.88 43.35 15.92
N SER A 209 -32.24 42.07 15.74
CA SER A 209 -32.67 41.50 14.46
C SER A 209 -33.94 42.17 13.89
N GLU A 210 -35.01 42.26 14.66
CA GLU A 210 -36.29 42.81 14.17
C GLU A 210 -36.22 44.33 13.96
N TYR A 211 -35.45 45.02 14.79
CA TYR A 211 -35.17 46.45 14.62
C TYR A 211 -34.45 46.73 13.30
N LEU A 212 -33.39 45.95 12.99
CA LEU A 212 -32.61 46.11 11.77
C LEU A 212 -33.37 45.68 10.50
N ARG A 213 -34.31 44.73 10.58
CA ARG A 213 -35.18 44.35 9.45
C ARG A 213 -36.12 45.49 9.04
N ARG A 214 -36.64 46.25 10.02
CA ARG A 214 -37.59 47.35 9.78
C ARG A 214 -36.91 48.66 9.38
N SER A 215 -35.58 48.73 9.42
CA SER A 215 -34.84 49.97 9.16
C SER A 215 -34.31 50.05 7.72
N ASP A 216 -34.65 51.13 7.02
CA ASP A 216 -34.21 51.37 5.62
C ASP A 216 -32.71 51.69 5.46
N ARG A 217 -31.99 51.97 6.56
CA ARG A 217 -30.57 52.40 6.55
C ARG A 217 -29.55 51.37 6.07
N LEU A 218 -29.92 50.08 6.01
CA LEU A 218 -29.04 49.02 5.49
C LEU A 218 -29.08 48.92 3.95
N ALA A 219 -30.14 49.44 3.30
CA ALA A 219 -30.21 49.51 1.85
C ALA A 219 -29.09 50.41 1.28
N ASP A 220 -28.84 51.56 1.92
CA ASP A 220 -27.80 52.54 1.55
C ASP A 220 -26.36 52.00 1.65
N LEU A 221 -26.12 50.96 2.44
CA LEU A 221 -24.78 50.37 2.62
C LEU A 221 -24.46 49.30 1.56
N SER A 222 -25.47 48.72 0.93
CA SER A 222 -25.32 47.71 -0.12
C SER A 222 -24.89 48.28 -1.48
N GLU A 223 -25.00 49.60 -1.68
CA GLU A 223 -24.66 50.29 -2.93
C GLU A 223 -23.19 50.76 -3.03
N ARG A 224 -22.34 50.54 -2.01
CA ARG A 224 -20.93 50.99 -2.01
C ARG A 224 -19.95 49.88 -2.42
N PRO A 225 -18.99 50.10 -3.34
CA PRO A 225 -18.01 49.06 -3.72
C PRO A 225 -16.85 48.94 -2.71
N GLY A 226 -16.42 47.70 -2.42
CA GLY A 226 -15.26 47.40 -1.55
C GLY A 226 -15.52 46.27 -0.54
N ALA A 227 -14.54 46.00 0.35
CA ALA A 227 -14.70 45.03 1.45
C ALA A 227 -15.86 45.38 2.41
N LEU A 228 -16.20 46.68 2.50
CA LEU A 228 -17.33 47.21 3.25
C LEU A 228 -18.69 47.01 2.55
N GLY A 229 -18.75 47.03 1.22
CA GLY A 229 -19.96 46.68 0.46
C GLY A 229 -20.33 45.20 0.53
N ARG A 230 -19.31 44.33 0.63
CA ARG A 230 -19.47 42.89 0.85
C ARG A 230 -20.09 42.56 2.21
N LEU A 231 -19.95 43.43 3.20
CA LEU A 231 -20.65 43.33 4.49
C LEU A 231 -22.14 43.71 4.36
N GLY A 232 -22.50 44.58 3.41
CA GLY A 232 -23.90 44.95 3.11
C GLY A 232 -24.71 43.87 2.38
N GLY A 233 -24.05 42.91 1.72
CA GLY A 233 -24.70 41.74 1.11
C GLY A 233 -25.02 40.61 2.10
N ALA A 234 -24.52 40.68 3.34
CA ALA A 234 -24.86 39.74 4.39
C ALA A 234 -26.21 40.14 4.99
N ASN A 235 -27.16 39.21 5.06
CA ASN A 235 -28.50 39.45 5.63
C ASN A 235 -28.40 39.53 7.17
N ILE A 236 -27.82 40.61 7.69
CA ILE A 236 -27.50 40.85 9.11
C ILE A 236 -28.71 40.61 10.03
N PRO A 237 -29.95 41.04 9.68
CA PRO A 237 -31.14 40.68 10.46
C PRO A 237 -31.34 39.17 10.59
N ALA A 238 -31.15 38.40 9.52
CA ALA A 238 -31.27 36.94 9.57
C ALA A 238 -30.16 36.28 10.43
N VAL A 239 -28.95 36.84 10.45
CA VAL A 239 -27.85 36.35 11.30
C VAL A 239 -28.13 36.62 12.78
N LEU A 240 -28.59 37.81 13.12
CA LEU A 240 -28.97 38.16 14.50
C LEU A 240 -30.19 37.34 14.97
N ALA A 241 -31.17 37.10 14.09
CA ALA A 241 -32.25 36.16 14.37
C ALA A 241 -31.70 34.76 14.70
N GLY A 242 -30.73 34.26 13.92
CA GLY A 242 -30.06 32.98 14.17
C GLY A 242 -29.27 32.93 15.49
N VAL A 243 -28.46 33.95 15.81
CA VAL A 243 -27.68 34.04 17.06
C VAL A 243 -28.60 34.07 18.28
N SER A 244 -29.75 34.73 18.17
CA SER A 244 -30.72 34.79 19.25
C SER A 244 -31.44 33.47 19.49
N VAL A 245 -31.81 32.76 18.42
CA VAL A 245 -32.38 31.41 18.50
C VAL A 245 -31.37 30.43 19.13
N LEU A 246 -30.09 30.47 18.71
CA LEU A 246 -29.04 29.57 19.21
C LEU A 246 -28.66 29.83 20.68
N SER A 247 -28.39 31.09 21.03
CA SER A 247 -28.05 31.47 22.40
C SER A 247 -29.23 31.23 23.34
N GLY A 248 -30.46 31.39 22.84
CA GLY A 248 -31.69 31.14 23.58
C GLY A 248 -31.88 29.67 23.90
N PHE A 249 -31.66 28.78 22.91
CA PHE A 249 -31.59 27.34 23.15
C PHE A 249 -30.49 26.97 24.18
N GLY A 250 -29.29 27.55 24.06
CA GLY A 250 -28.14 27.23 24.92
C GLY A 250 -28.31 27.67 26.39
N VAL A 251 -28.93 28.82 26.62
CA VAL A 251 -29.22 29.34 27.97
C VAL A 251 -30.35 28.53 28.61
N VAL A 252 -31.44 28.25 27.88
CA VAL A 252 -32.56 27.43 28.39
C VAL A 252 -32.08 26.02 28.72
N TYR A 253 -31.19 25.44 27.90
CA TYR A 253 -30.56 24.15 28.18
C TYR A 253 -29.62 24.20 29.40
N ALA A 254 -28.69 25.16 29.48
CA ALA A 254 -27.75 25.27 30.61
C ALA A 254 -28.47 25.51 31.94
N ALA A 255 -29.58 26.27 31.90
CA ALA A 255 -30.47 26.47 33.03
C ALA A 255 -31.19 25.17 33.43
N HIS A 256 -31.74 24.40 32.48
CA HIS A 256 -32.44 23.15 32.76
C HIS A 256 -31.49 22.01 33.22
N ALA A 257 -30.44 21.74 32.44
CA ALA A 257 -29.66 20.51 32.52
C ALA A 257 -28.35 20.60 33.32
N ILE A 258 -27.66 21.77 33.33
CA ILE A 258 -26.34 21.92 33.99
C ILE A 258 -26.50 22.46 35.41
N HIS A 259 -27.33 23.48 35.56
CA HIS A 259 -27.48 24.19 36.82
C HIS A 259 -28.83 23.94 37.52
N GLY A 260 -29.77 23.23 36.87
CA GLY A 260 -30.99 22.71 37.50
C GLY A 260 -32.08 23.75 37.84
N PHE A 261 -32.09 24.90 37.18
CA PHE A 261 -32.97 26.04 37.49
C PHE A 261 -34.42 25.94 36.94
N ILE A 262 -34.74 25.15 35.91
CA ILE A 262 -36.09 25.05 35.30
C ILE A 262 -36.52 23.60 34.98
N GLY A 263 -37.84 23.33 34.89
CA GLY A 263 -38.42 21.98 34.67
C GLY A 263 -38.75 21.61 33.20
N PRO A 264 -38.98 20.31 32.89
CA PRO A 264 -39.02 19.79 31.51
C PRO A 264 -40.25 20.23 30.71
N GLY A 265 -41.48 20.19 31.25
CA GLY A 265 -42.67 20.60 30.47
C GLY A 265 -42.58 22.04 29.94
N LEU A 266 -42.02 22.95 30.75
CA LEU A 266 -41.82 24.35 30.40
C LEU A 266 -40.63 24.54 29.44
N ALA A 267 -39.55 23.77 29.60
CA ALA A 267 -38.46 23.77 28.63
C ALA A 267 -38.93 23.29 27.24
N PHE A 268 -39.75 22.22 27.16
CA PHE A 268 -40.23 21.66 25.89
C PHE A 268 -41.13 22.64 25.13
N THR A 269 -42.05 23.29 25.84
CA THR A 269 -42.95 24.27 25.22
C THR A 269 -42.20 25.52 24.78
N LEU A 270 -41.29 26.08 25.60
CA LEU A 270 -40.48 27.24 25.23
C LEU A 270 -39.61 26.96 24.00
N MET A 271 -38.90 25.82 23.99
CA MET A 271 -38.05 25.42 22.87
C MET A 271 -38.87 25.14 21.58
N GLY A 272 -40.03 24.49 21.71
CA GLY A 272 -40.93 24.20 20.58
C GLY A 272 -41.55 25.46 19.96
N LEU A 273 -41.94 26.43 20.80
CA LEU A 273 -42.42 27.73 20.36
C LEU A 273 -41.33 28.56 19.68
N ILE A 274 -40.10 28.57 20.23
CA ILE A 274 -38.94 29.23 19.61
C ILE A 274 -38.69 28.63 18.20
N GLY A 275 -38.77 27.31 18.05
CA GLY A 275 -38.60 26.63 16.75
C GLY A 275 -39.71 26.93 15.74
N LEU A 276 -40.98 26.85 16.14
CA LEU A 276 -42.13 27.16 15.26
C LEU A 276 -42.18 28.64 14.88
N ALA A 277 -41.84 29.55 15.80
CA ALA A 277 -41.75 30.98 15.53
C ALA A 277 -40.64 31.28 14.51
N ALA A 278 -39.49 30.61 14.60
CA ALA A 278 -38.42 30.72 13.60
C ALA A 278 -38.82 30.13 12.23
N LEU A 279 -39.59 29.03 12.20
CA LEU A 279 -40.17 28.49 10.96
C LEU A 279 -41.17 29.46 10.31
N ALA A 280 -42.05 30.09 11.08
CA ALA A 280 -42.97 31.10 10.56
C ALA A 280 -42.23 32.37 10.10
N ALA A 281 -41.24 32.83 10.87
CA ALA A 281 -40.40 33.98 10.54
C ALA A 281 -39.54 33.75 9.28
N SER A 282 -39.37 32.50 8.83
CA SER A 282 -38.66 32.17 7.59
C SER A 282 -39.35 32.69 6.32
N LEU A 283 -40.67 32.92 6.37
CA LEU A 283 -41.40 33.61 5.30
C LEU A 283 -40.92 35.06 5.13
N LEU A 284 -40.38 35.66 6.19
CA LEU A 284 -39.96 37.06 6.25
C LEU A 284 -38.43 37.21 6.11
N HIS A 285 -37.64 36.36 6.77
CA HIS A 285 -36.17 36.44 6.80
C HIS A 285 -35.48 35.46 5.84
N GLY A 286 -36.25 34.63 5.13
CA GLY A 286 -35.77 33.65 4.17
C GLY A 286 -35.58 32.24 4.74
N PRO A 287 -35.29 31.26 3.85
CA PRO A 287 -35.36 29.83 4.18
C PRO A 287 -34.29 29.33 5.17
N VAL A 288 -33.18 30.06 5.34
CA VAL A 288 -32.09 29.68 6.26
C VAL A 288 -32.54 29.78 7.72
N LEU A 289 -33.31 30.82 8.07
CA LEU A 289 -33.91 30.94 9.42
C LEU A 289 -34.92 29.82 9.66
N GLY A 290 -35.67 29.44 8.61
CA GLY A 290 -36.59 28.30 8.65
C GLY A 290 -35.89 26.99 8.94
N LEU A 291 -34.66 26.80 8.46
CA LEU A 291 -33.85 25.63 8.81
C LEU A 291 -33.50 25.61 10.31
N PHE A 292 -33.07 26.74 10.89
CA PHE A 292 -32.79 26.81 12.32
C PHE A 292 -34.04 26.54 13.17
N GLY A 293 -35.20 27.07 12.75
CA GLY A 293 -36.48 26.78 13.39
C GLY A 293 -36.86 25.30 13.30
N LEU A 294 -36.69 24.70 12.12
CA LEU A 294 -36.97 23.28 11.88
C LEU A 294 -36.06 22.36 12.70
N VAL A 295 -34.75 22.65 12.72
CA VAL A 295 -33.76 21.93 13.52
C VAL A 295 -34.09 22.09 15.01
N GLY A 296 -34.41 23.30 15.46
CA GLY A 296 -34.85 23.56 16.83
C GLY A 296 -36.11 22.79 17.21
N SER A 297 -37.14 22.79 16.37
CA SER A 297 -38.39 22.04 16.60
C SER A 297 -38.18 20.53 16.64
N TYR A 298 -37.31 19.97 15.79
CA TYR A 298 -36.97 18.55 15.85
C TYR A 298 -35.99 18.20 16.98
N ALA A 299 -35.14 19.12 17.44
CA ALA A 299 -34.21 18.88 18.56
C ALA A 299 -34.88 19.02 19.94
N THR A 300 -35.96 19.79 20.03
CA THR A 300 -36.67 20.07 21.29
C THR A 300 -37.03 18.81 22.10
N PRO A 301 -37.59 17.73 21.50
CA PRO A 301 -37.93 16.54 22.28
C PRO A 301 -36.71 15.75 22.78
N LEU A 302 -35.51 15.97 22.24
CA LEU A 302 -34.26 15.36 22.74
C LEU A 302 -33.67 16.14 23.92
N LEU A 303 -33.76 17.48 23.88
CA LEU A 303 -33.15 18.36 24.88
C LEU A 303 -33.94 18.39 26.20
N VAL A 304 -35.15 17.85 26.19
CA VAL A 304 -36.08 17.91 27.29
C VAL A 304 -36.60 16.51 27.60
N ALA A 305 -35.88 15.80 28.45
CA ALA A 305 -36.22 14.44 28.84
C ALA A 305 -37.44 14.42 29.78
N SER A 306 -38.43 13.57 29.47
CA SER A 306 -39.61 13.32 30.32
C SER A 306 -39.57 11.91 30.90
N THR A 307 -40.05 11.75 32.13
CA THR A 307 -40.15 10.46 32.83
C THR A 307 -41.31 9.58 32.34
N ALA A 308 -42.29 10.14 31.59
CA ALA A 308 -43.41 9.41 30.98
C ALA A 308 -43.68 9.90 29.54
N PRO A 309 -43.04 9.31 28.51
CA PRO A 309 -43.16 9.77 27.12
C PRO A 309 -44.49 9.38 26.45
N SER A 310 -45.15 10.33 25.78
CA SER A 310 -46.39 10.10 25.02
C SER A 310 -46.13 10.07 23.50
N PHE A 311 -46.00 8.87 22.93
CA PHE A 311 -45.66 8.69 21.50
C PHE A 311 -46.72 9.23 20.52
N SER A 312 -47.99 9.27 20.92
CA SER A 312 -49.06 9.84 20.12
C SER A 312 -48.92 11.35 19.97
N ALA A 313 -48.72 12.08 21.08
CA ALA A 313 -48.55 13.54 21.06
C ALA A 313 -47.29 13.94 20.29
N LEU A 314 -46.19 13.21 20.49
CA LEU A 314 -44.95 13.40 19.73
C LEU A 314 -45.16 13.16 18.23
N SER A 315 -45.77 12.05 17.84
CA SER A 315 -45.98 11.72 16.42
C SER A 315 -46.92 12.72 15.72
N LEU A 316 -47.95 13.19 16.42
CA LEU A 316 -48.84 14.23 15.91
C LEU A 316 -48.11 15.58 15.77
N PHE A 317 -47.29 15.98 16.76
CA PHE A 317 -46.46 17.18 16.68
C PHE A 317 -45.49 17.11 15.48
N LEU A 318 -44.82 15.98 15.28
CA LEU A 318 -43.90 15.78 14.16
C LEU A 318 -44.60 15.77 12.80
N ALA A 319 -45.75 15.10 12.69
CA ALA A 319 -46.57 15.12 11.49
C ALA A 319 -47.03 16.54 11.17
N PHE A 320 -47.39 17.33 12.20
CA PHE A 320 -47.78 18.72 12.06
C PHE A 320 -46.61 19.61 11.59
N VAL A 321 -45.45 19.56 12.24
CA VAL A 321 -44.24 20.31 11.85
C VAL A 321 -43.86 19.99 10.39
N THR A 322 -43.89 18.71 10.01
CA THR A 322 -43.57 18.24 8.66
C THR A 322 -44.61 18.73 7.64
N SER A 323 -45.90 18.66 7.98
CA SER A 323 -46.98 19.17 7.13
C SER A 323 -46.88 20.68 6.92
N VAL A 324 -46.54 21.45 7.96
CA VAL A 324 -46.30 22.90 7.88
C VAL A 324 -45.10 23.20 6.97
N ALA A 325 -44.01 22.43 7.07
CA ALA A 325 -42.85 22.60 6.20
C ALA A 325 -43.15 22.27 4.72
N PHE A 326 -43.93 21.23 4.45
CA PHE A 326 -44.38 20.88 3.09
C PHE A 326 -45.39 21.91 2.54
N LEU A 327 -46.30 22.42 3.38
CA LEU A 327 -47.20 23.51 3.02
C LEU A 327 -46.43 24.79 2.72
N LEU A 328 -45.41 25.12 3.51
CA LEU A 328 -44.53 26.26 3.28
C LEU A 328 -43.82 26.13 1.92
N HIS A 329 -43.39 24.92 1.54
CA HIS A 329 -42.82 24.67 0.21
C HIS A 329 -43.81 25.01 -0.92
N THR A 330 -45.11 24.79 -0.74
CA THR A 330 -46.12 25.18 -1.76
C THR A 330 -46.23 26.70 -1.94
N ARG A 331 -45.88 27.48 -0.91
CA ARG A 331 -45.95 28.96 -0.93
C ARG A 331 -44.62 29.59 -1.35
N GLN A 332 -43.52 29.13 -0.78
CA GLN A 332 -42.16 29.58 -1.07
C GLN A 332 -41.25 28.35 -1.22
N PRO A 333 -41.04 27.85 -2.45
CA PRO A 333 -40.31 26.60 -2.67
C PRO A 333 -38.86 26.74 -2.23
N SER A 334 -38.47 26.00 -1.19
CA SER A 334 -37.12 25.98 -0.65
C SER A 334 -36.61 24.55 -0.55
N ARG A 335 -35.49 24.26 -1.21
CA ARG A 335 -34.86 22.93 -1.18
C ARG A 335 -34.37 22.57 0.23
N VAL A 336 -33.83 23.55 0.95
CA VAL A 336 -33.21 23.38 2.27
C VAL A 336 -34.25 23.03 3.32
N VAL A 337 -35.40 23.71 3.32
CA VAL A 337 -36.47 23.46 4.30
C VAL A 337 -37.17 22.13 4.04
N THR A 338 -37.45 21.79 2.77
CA THR A 338 -38.08 20.51 2.42
C THR A 338 -37.16 19.33 2.72
N LEU A 339 -35.87 19.42 2.39
CA LEU A 339 -34.91 18.37 2.73
C LEU A 339 -34.75 18.25 4.25
N GLY A 340 -34.66 19.36 4.97
CA GLY A 340 -34.63 19.36 6.43
C GLY A 340 -35.87 18.71 7.05
N ALA A 341 -37.05 18.88 6.43
CA ALA A 341 -38.29 18.28 6.91
C ALA A 341 -38.33 16.78 6.65
N VAL A 342 -37.90 16.33 5.47
CA VAL A 342 -37.74 14.91 5.14
C VAL A 342 -36.76 14.23 6.10
N VAL A 343 -35.60 14.84 6.35
CA VAL A 343 -34.58 14.32 7.27
C VAL A 343 -35.11 14.28 8.70
N GLY A 344 -35.66 15.38 9.21
CA GLY A 344 -36.18 15.43 10.58
C GLY A 344 -37.35 14.48 10.82
N HIS A 345 -38.28 14.39 9.88
CA HIS A 345 -39.38 13.42 9.92
C HIS A 345 -38.86 11.97 9.89
N GLY A 346 -37.90 11.68 9.02
CA GLY A 346 -37.26 10.36 8.93
C GLY A 346 -36.53 9.97 10.20
N VAL A 347 -35.71 10.87 10.76
CA VAL A 347 -34.97 10.65 12.03
C VAL A 347 -35.93 10.33 13.16
N TRP A 348 -36.98 11.11 13.35
CA TRP A 348 -37.93 10.84 14.43
C TRP A 348 -38.76 9.57 14.21
N THR A 349 -39.16 9.29 12.97
CA THR A 349 -39.85 8.04 12.64
C THR A 349 -38.94 6.84 12.96
N ALA A 350 -37.63 6.97 12.74
CA ALA A 350 -36.64 5.97 13.12
C ALA A 350 -36.50 5.85 14.63
N LEU A 351 -36.36 6.96 15.36
CA LEU A 351 -36.23 6.95 16.83
C LEU A 351 -37.45 6.34 17.51
N ILE A 352 -38.66 6.72 17.10
CA ILE A 352 -39.92 6.18 17.65
C ILE A 352 -40.03 4.71 17.30
N GLY A 353 -39.77 4.35 16.04
CA GLY A 353 -39.80 2.95 15.62
C GLY A 353 -38.81 2.12 16.43
N LEU A 354 -37.52 2.42 16.37
CA LEU A 354 -36.44 1.70 17.06
C LEU A 354 -36.57 1.64 18.58
N SER A 355 -37.35 2.54 19.21
CA SER A 355 -37.65 2.46 20.65
C SER A 355 -38.42 1.20 21.06
N GLY A 356 -39.12 0.54 20.13
CA GLY A 356 -39.90 -0.67 20.40
C GLY A 356 -41.19 -0.48 21.20
N GLN A 357 -41.43 0.71 21.74
CA GLN A 357 -42.57 0.98 22.63
C GLN A 357 -43.90 1.15 21.87
N SER A 358 -43.87 1.56 20.60
CA SER A 358 -45.10 1.80 19.83
C SER A 358 -44.90 1.75 18.30
N PRO A 359 -44.86 0.54 17.69
CA PRO A 359 -44.64 0.38 16.25
C PRO A 359 -45.81 0.86 15.37
N THR A 360 -46.99 1.07 15.96
CA THR A 360 -48.17 1.60 15.24
C THR A 360 -47.97 3.06 14.84
N TRP A 361 -47.44 3.90 15.73
CA TRP A 361 -47.24 5.32 15.46
C TRP A 361 -46.06 5.61 14.52
N SER A 362 -45.01 4.79 14.52
CA SER A 362 -43.96 4.86 13.50
C SER A 362 -44.48 4.43 12.12
N SER A 363 -45.32 3.38 12.06
CA SER A 363 -46.00 2.97 10.81
C SER A 363 -46.93 4.07 10.27
N PHE A 364 -47.63 4.78 11.17
CA PHE A 364 -48.42 5.95 10.81
C PHE A 364 -47.56 7.05 10.19
N LEU A 365 -46.43 7.42 10.80
CA LEU A 365 -45.52 8.43 10.25
C LEU A 365 -44.95 8.01 8.88
N LEU A 366 -44.60 6.74 8.68
CA LEU A 366 -44.18 6.23 7.37
C LEU A 366 -45.24 6.43 6.28
N MET A 367 -46.50 6.10 6.60
CA MET A 367 -47.63 6.32 5.68
C MET A 367 -47.86 7.81 5.43
N VAL A 368 -47.84 8.64 6.47
CA VAL A 368 -47.99 10.10 6.35
C VAL A 368 -46.88 10.67 5.47
N GLY A 369 -45.62 10.30 5.70
CA GLY A 369 -44.48 10.71 4.88
C GLY A 369 -44.64 10.30 3.41
N ALA A 370 -45.05 9.04 3.14
CA ALA A 370 -45.28 8.55 1.78
C ALA A 370 -46.43 9.28 1.07
N VAL A 371 -47.53 9.55 1.79
CA VAL A 371 -48.70 10.26 1.24
C VAL A 371 -48.39 11.74 1.02
N LEU A 372 -47.72 12.41 1.96
CA LEU A 372 -47.28 13.81 1.80
C LEU A 372 -46.29 13.96 0.64
N ALA A 373 -45.37 12.99 0.47
CA ALA A 373 -44.46 12.95 -0.67
C ALA A 373 -45.21 12.75 -2.00
N LEU A 374 -46.23 11.88 -2.05
CA LEU A 374 -47.09 11.71 -3.23
C LEU A 374 -47.92 12.97 -3.51
N ALA A 375 -48.41 13.66 -2.48
CA ALA A 375 -49.15 14.92 -2.63
C ALA A 375 -48.28 16.04 -3.19
N LEU A 376 -47.00 16.10 -2.79
CA LEU A 376 -46.01 17.02 -3.36
C LEU A 376 -45.84 16.81 -4.88
N LEU A 377 -45.93 15.56 -5.36
CA LEU A 377 -45.82 15.25 -6.79
C LEU A 377 -46.97 15.80 -7.64
N LYS A 378 -48.17 15.97 -7.07
CA LYS A 378 -49.35 16.48 -7.80
C LYS A 378 -49.17 17.94 -8.26
N GLU A 379 -48.37 18.72 -7.54
CA GLU A 379 -48.10 20.14 -7.83
C GLU A 379 -46.85 20.35 -8.71
N TRP A 380 -46.10 19.28 -9.01
CA TRP A 380 -44.85 19.32 -9.78
C TRP A 380 -44.96 19.92 -11.20
N PRO A 381 -46.02 19.64 -11.98
CA PRO A 381 -46.17 20.22 -13.33
C PRO A 381 -46.23 21.75 -13.34
N LYS A 382 -46.69 22.39 -12.25
CA LYS A 382 -46.76 23.86 -12.13
C LYS A 382 -45.40 24.51 -11.86
N LEU A 383 -44.43 23.74 -11.34
CA LEU A 383 -43.08 24.21 -11.02
C LEU A 383 -42.14 24.16 -12.23
N LYS A 384 -42.26 23.15 -13.10
CA LYS A 384 -41.49 23.09 -14.37
C LYS A 384 -41.77 24.28 -15.29
N GLY A 385 -42.99 24.82 -15.27
CA GLY A 385 -43.35 26.03 -16.01
C GLY A 385 -42.61 27.30 -15.57
N ARG A 386 -42.01 27.33 -14.36
CA ARG A 386 -41.25 28.47 -13.81
C ARG A 386 -39.73 28.33 -13.89
N ALA A 387 -39.21 27.11 -14.09
CA ALA A 387 -37.78 26.79 -14.02
C ALA A 387 -37.17 26.36 -15.37
N ALA A 388 -37.76 26.80 -16.49
CA ALA A 388 -37.39 26.39 -17.84
C ALA A 388 -36.12 27.08 -18.39
N GLY A 389 -35.06 27.22 -17.58
CA GLY A 389 -33.90 28.07 -17.90
C GLY A 389 -32.52 27.50 -17.54
N SER A 390 -32.28 26.19 -17.58
CA SER A 390 -30.89 25.67 -17.48
C SER A 390 -30.56 24.69 -18.60
N ALA A 391 -29.42 24.95 -19.25
CA ALA A 391 -29.04 24.42 -20.56
C ALA A 391 -28.18 23.14 -20.54
N TRP A 392 -28.15 22.38 -19.43
CA TRP A 392 -27.34 21.15 -19.34
C TRP A 392 -28.14 19.99 -18.73
N PRO A 393 -28.84 19.18 -19.54
CA PRO A 393 -29.66 18.07 -19.04
C PRO A 393 -28.94 16.73 -19.26
N VAL A 394 -27.90 16.44 -18.48
CA VAL A 394 -27.41 15.06 -18.36
C VAL A 394 -27.90 14.50 -17.03
N ALA A 395 -29.09 13.88 -17.10
CA ALA A 395 -29.92 13.31 -16.03
C ALA A 395 -30.77 14.30 -15.21
N GLY A 396 -31.84 14.81 -15.83
CA GLY A 396 -32.89 15.63 -15.20
C GLY A 396 -33.79 14.88 -14.21
N PHE A 397 -33.22 14.22 -13.20
CA PHE A 397 -33.96 13.59 -12.10
C PHE A 397 -34.24 14.59 -10.98
N ASP A 398 -35.42 14.49 -10.37
CA ASP A 398 -35.78 15.31 -9.21
C ASP A 398 -35.23 14.70 -7.91
N GLY A 399 -34.12 15.27 -7.41
CA GLY A 399 -33.50 14.82 -6.16
C GLY A 399 -34.39 15.00 -4.92
N ILE A 400 -35.33 15.97 -4.92
CA ILE A 400 -36.17 16.27 -3.75
C ILE A 400 -37.31 15.27 -3.65
N GLY A 401 -38.05 15.04 -4.74
CA GLY A 401 -39.09 14.02 -4.81
C GLY A 401 -38.54 12.62 -4.61
N LEU A 402 -37.33 12.34 -5.13
CA LEU A 402 -36.65 11.07 -4.90
C LEU A 402 -36.34 10.88 -3.41
N ALA A 403 -35.75 11.88 -2.73
CA ALA A 403 -35.47 11.80 -1.30
C ALA A 403 -36.75 11.67 -0.45
N ALA A 404 -37.81 12.42 -0.79
CA ALA A 404 -39.07 12.41 -0.05
C ALA A 404 -39.79 11.04 -0.12
N ILE A 405 -39.70 10.32 -1.24
CA ILE A 405 -40.32 8.99 -1.41
C ILE A 405 -39.39 7.86 -0.95
N ALA A 406 -38.09 8.01 -1.19
CA ALA A 406 -37.10 7.01 -0.77
C ALA A 406 -37.00 6.92 0.77
N THR A 407 -37.13 8.03 1.50
CA THR A 407 -37.00 8.05 2.97
C THR A 407 -37.99 7.12 3.67
N PRO A 408 -39.33 7.24 3.48
CA PRO A 408 -40.28 6.32 4.11
C PRO A 408 -40.13 4.88 3.57
N LEU A 409 -39.76 4.68 2.30
CA LEU A 409 -39.49 3.36 1.74
C LEU A 409 -38.31 2.66 2.47
N VAL A 410 -37.15 3.32 2.56
CA VAL A 410 -35.96 2.78 3.23
C VAL A 410 -36.24 2.56 4.70
N LEU A 411 -36.88 3.52 5.37
CA LEU A 411 -37.15 3.43 6.79
C LEU A 411 -38.18 2.33 7.13
N SER A 412 -39.14 2.08 6.25
CA SER A 412 -40.04 0.92 6.37
C SER A 412 -39.26 -0.41 6.36
N GLY A 413 -38.22 -0.51 5.53
CA GLY A 413 -37.30 -1.64 5.51
C GLY A 413 -36.47 -1.75 6.79
N VAL A 414 -35.98 -0.64 7.34
CA VAL A 414 -35.24 -0.65 8.62
C VAL A 414 -36.13 -1.08 9.78
N LEU A 415 -37.32 -0.50 9.91
CA LEU A 415 -38.24 -0.84 11.01
C LEU A 415 -38.78 -2.28 10.89
N TRP A 416 -38.90 -2.79 9.67
CA TRP A 416 -39.20 -4.20 9.42
C TRP A 416 -38.22 -5.14 10.13
N THR A 417 -36.91 -4.83 10.04
CA THR A 417 -35.87 -5.63 10.70
C THR A 417 -35.89 -5.54 12.22
N ALA A 418 -36.33 -4.41 12.77
CA ALA A 418 -36.26 -4.16 14.19
C ALA A 418 -37.43 -4.76 14.97
N HIS A 419 -38.64 -4.75 14.40
CA HIS A 419 -39.85 -5.11 15.15
C HIS A 419 -40.55 -6.38 14.69
N GLY A 420 -40.51 -6.69 13.38
CA GLY A 420 -41.17 -7.85 12.79
C GLY A 420 -42.70 -7.92 13.02
N GLY A 421 -43.49 -7.90 11.95
CA GLY A 421 -44.84 -8.47 12.00
C GLY A 421 -46.05 -7.69 12.57
N PRO A 422 -46.03 -6.41 13.00
CA PRO A 422 -47.30 -5.72 13.23
C PRO A 422 -48.00 -5.42 11.89
N ALA A 423 -49.31 -5.71 11.80
CA ALA A 423 -50.10 -5.54 10.58
C ALA A 423 -49.99 -4.12 9.99
N ALA A 424 -49.88 -3.10 10.84
CA ALA A 424 -49.69 -1.70 10.43
C ALA A 424 -48.38 -1.49 9.65
N LEU A 425 -47.29 -2.17 10.01
CA LEU A 425 -46.00 -2.05 9.34
C LEU A 425 -46.00 -2.79 7.99
N HIS A 426 -46.66 -3.95 7.90
CA HIS A 426 -46.89 -4.63 6.62
C HIS A 426 -47.62 -3.71 5.63
N LEU A 427 -48.69 -3.06 6.09
CA LEU A 427 -49.46 -2.13 5.27
C LEU A 427 -48.62 -0.91 4.86
N ALA A 428 -47.83 -0.35 5.78
CA ALA A 428 -46.93 0.77 5.48
C ALA A 428 -45.87 0.40 4.42
N ILE A 429 -45.30 -0.80 4.46
CA ILE A 429 -44.32 -1.27 3.46
C ILE A 429 -44.98 -1.46 2.09
N LEU A 430 -46.13 -2.15 2.04
CA LEU A 430 -46.87 -2.31 0.78
C LEU A 430 -47.25 -0.95 0.19
N THR A 431 -47.66 0.00 1.03
CA THR A 431 -48.00 1.36 0.62
C THR A 431 -46.77 2.10 0.08
N THR A 432 -45.63 2.06 0.77
CA THR A 432 -44.40 2.75 0.32
C THR A 432 -43.82 2.15 -0.96
N VAL A 433 -43.79 0.81 -1.09
CA VAL A 433 -43.36 0.12 -2.33
C VAL A 433 -44.30 0.46 -3.49
N LEU A 434 -45.61 0.41 -3.26
CA LEU A 434 -46.61 0.74 -4.28
C LEU A 434 -46.50 2.21 -4.71
N VAL A 435 -46.38 3.14 -3.76
CA VAL A 435 -46.19 4.58 -4.05
C VAL A 435 -44.90 4.81 -4.84
N ALA A 436 -43.81 4.13 -4.51
CA ALA A 436 -42.54 4.22 -5.24
C ALA A 436 -42.67 3.71 -6.68
N ILE A 437 -43.30 2.54 -6.90
CA ILE A 437 -43.49 1.95 -8.23
C ILE A 437 -44.47 2.79 -9.08
N ILE A 438 -45.59 3.23 -8.50
CA ILE A 438 -46.54 4.12 -9.20
C ILE A 438 -45.85 5.43 -9.59
N SER A 439 -45.04 6.01 -8.69
CA SER A 439 -44.32 7.25 -8.96
C SER A 439 -43.30 7.07 -10.08
N ALA A 440 -42.53 5.97 -10.08
CA ALA A 440 -41.56 5.63 -11.12
C ALA A 440 -42.21 5.38 -12.49
N VAL A 441 -43.41 4.77 -12.51
CA VAL A 441 -44.16 4.51 -13.75
C VAL A 441 -44.80 5.80 -14.29
N ARG A 442 -45.41 6.61 -13.43
CA ARG A 442 -46.11 7.84 -13.82
C ARG A 442 -45.16 8.97 -14.22
N HIS A 443 -44.04 9.13 -13.53
CA HIS A 443 -43.10 10.23 -13.74
C HIS A 443 -41.71 9.69 -14.10
N GLY A 444 -41.24 10.02 -15.32
CA GLY A 444 -39.94 9.57 -15.81
C GLY A 444 -38.76 10.02 -14.94
N ASP A 445 -38.86 11.20 -14.33
CA ASP A 445 -37.84 11.78 -13.45
C ASP A 445 -37.68 11.04 -12.11
N LEU A 446 -38.54 10.05 -11.84
CA LEU A 446 -38.52 9.23 -10.63
C LEU A 446 -38.30 7.73 -10.93
N ALA A 447 -37.93 7.39 -12.17
CA ALA A 447 -37.64 6.01 -12.58
C ALA A 447 -36.63 5.27 -11.67
N PRO A 448 -35.59 5.92 -11.08
CA PRO A 448 -34.69 5.24 -10.13
C PRO A 448 -35.36 4.67 -8.88
N LEU A 449 -36.59 5.10 -8.55
CA LEU A 449 -37.35 4.53 -7.43
C LEU A 449 -37.77 3.08 -7.70
N ALA A 450 -37.89 2.65 -8.96
CA ALA A 450 -38.29 1.28 -9.29
C ALA A 450 -37.25 0.22 -8.84
N PRO A 451 -35.95 0.32 -9.19
CA PRO A 451 -34.95 -0.61 -8.69
C PRO A 451 -34.73 -0.47 -7.17
N LEU A 452 -34.89 0.73 -6.61
CA LEU A 452 -34.85 0.93 -5.15
C LEU A 452 -35.98 0.18 -4.43
N ALA A 453 -37.21 0.25 -4.96
CA ALA A 453 -38.35 -0.48 -4.44
C ALA A 453 -38.19 -2.01 -4.58
N ALA A 454 -37.63 -2.47 -5.70
CA ALA A 454 -37.28 -3.88 -5.89
C ALA A 454 -36.26 -4.38 -4.85
N ALA A 455 -35.20 -3.59 -4.60
CA ALA A 455 -34.19 -3.92 -3.60
C ALA A 455 -34.76 -3.90 -2.17
N ALA A 456 -35.57 -2.90 -1.83
CA ALA A 456 -36.24 -2.81 -0.54
C ALA A 456 -37.18 -4.01 -0.29
N ALA A 457 -37.95 -4.42 -1.30
CA ALA A 457 -38.82 -5.59 -1.23
C ALA A 457 -38.03 -6.90 -1.08
N ALA A 458 -36.92 -7.07 -1.82
CA ALA A 458 -36.06 -8.24 -1.67
C ALA A 458 -35.41 -8.29 -0.27
N GLY A 459 -34.94 -7.14 0.23
CA GLY A 459 -34.41 -7.01 1.59
C GLY A 459 -35.46 -7.35 2.67
N MET A 460 -36.71 -6.92 2.49
CA MET A 460 -37.81 -7.27 3.38
C MET A 460 -38.05 -8.79 3.43
N VAL A 461 -38.10 -9.46 2.27
CA VAL A 461 -38.28 -10.91 2.18
C VAL A 461 -37.10 -11.66 2.79
N LEU A 462 -35.87 -11.17 2.58
CA LEU A 462 -34.67 -11.73 3.21
C LEU A 462 -34.71 -11.61 4.74
N LEU A 463 -35.19 -10.48 5.26
CA LEU A 463 -35.22 -10.18 6.69
C LEU A 463 -36.58 -10.52 7.32
N TRP A 464 -37.33 -11.44 6.69
CA TRP A 464 -38.63 -11.85 7.20
C TRP A 464 -38.53 -12.53 8.58
N PRO A 465 -39.42 -12.19 9.53
CA PRO A 465 -39.45 -12.79 10.87
C PRO A 465 -39.44 -14.32 10.82
N SER A 466 -38.71 -14.93 11.73
CA SER A 466 -38.73 -16.39 11.89
C SER A 466 -40.00 -16.83 12.65
N VAL A 467 -40.29 -18.13 12.66
CA VAL A 467 -41.34 -18.70 13.52
C VAL A 467 -41.12 -18.37 15.01
N GLN A 468 -39.87 -18.14 15.41
CA GLN A 468 -39.47 -17.86 16.80
C GLN A 468 -39.49 -16.36 17.15
N GLY A 469 -39.74 -15.47 16.19
CA GLY A 469 -39.79 -14.02 16.41
C GLY A 469 -39.04 -13.19 15.37
N ALA A 470 -38.90 -11.89 15.63
CA ALA A 470 -38.24 -10.94 14.75
C ALA A 470 -36.79 -11.35 14.44
N PHE A 471 -36.41 -11.21 13.18
CA PHE A 471 -35.08 -11.54 12.68
C PHE A 471 -34.13 -10.37 12.98
N GLY A 472 -33.58 -10.32 14.20
CA GLY A 472 -32.75 -9.20 14.65
C GLY A 472 -31.46 -9.06 13.83
N LEU A 473 -31.01 -7.82 13.57
CA LEU A 473 -29.76 -7.55 12.83
C LEU A 473 -28.53 -7.88 13.69
N SER A 474 -27.90 -9.04 13.45
CA SER A 474 -26.55 -9.35 13.93
C SER A 474 -25.51 -9.09 12.83
N PRO A 475 -24.26 -8.77 13.18
CA PRO A 475 -23.15 -8.74 12.21
C PRO A 475 -23.03 -10.05 11.41
N ASP A 476 -23.38 -11.17 12.03
CA ASP A 476 -23.34 -12.50 11.42
C ASP A 476 -24.34 -12.66 10.29
N ILE A 477 -25.53 -12.03 10.37
CA ILE A 477 -26.53 -12.10 9.29
C ILE A 477 -26.02 -11.50 7.99
N VAL A 478 -25.20 -10.43 8.05
CA VAL A 478 -24.60 -9.86 6.83
C VAL A 478 -23.68 -10.90 6.18
N LEU A 479 -22.88 -11.59 6.99
CA LEU A 479 -22.01 -12.67 6.52
C LEU A 479 -22.82 -13.87 6.01
N ASP A 480 -23.92 -14.23 6.66
CA ASP A 480 -24.80 -15.33 6.24
C ASP A 480 -25.56 -15.03 4.95
N ILE A 481 -25.99 -13.77 4.75
CA ILE A 481 -26.58 -13.31 3.49
C ILE A 481 -25.54 -13.38 2.37
N VAL A 482 -24.31 -12.90 2.61
CA VAL A 482 -23.22 -12.94 1.64
C VAL A 482 -22.82 -14.38 1.31
N ARG A 483 -22.79 -15.26 2.31
CA ARG A 483 -22.49 -16.69 2.17
C ARG A 483 -23.65 -17.49 1.59
N LEU A 484 -24.86 -16.92 1.54
CA LEU A 484 -26.11 -17.56 1.16
C LEU A 484 -26.43 -18.78 2.05
N SER A 485 -26.16 -18.68 3.35
CA SER A 485 -26.25 -19.76 4.35
C SER A 485 -27.31 -19.52 5.44
N LEU A 486 -28.36 -18.77 5.13
CA LEU A 486 -29.44 -18.47 6.07
C LEU A 486 -30.25 -19.73 6.41
N THR A 487 -30.66 -19.88 7.66
CA THR A 487 -31.54 -20.99 8.09
C THR A 487 -32.95 -20.83 7.50
N GLY A 488 -33.54 -21.91 6.98
CA GLY A 488 -34.89 -21.94 6.44
C GLY A 488 -35.98 -22.02 7.52
N ASN A 489 -36.34 -20.90 8.16
CA ASN A 489 -37.30 -20.89 9.28
C ASN A 489 -38.28 -19.70 9.26
N ALA A 490 -38.60 -19.16 8.08
CA ALA A 490 -39.50 -18.02 7.95
C ALA A 490 -40.91 -18.28 8.52
N GLY A 491 -41.47 -17.25 9.16
CA GLY A 491 -42.85 -17.23 9.63
C GLY A 491 -43.89 -17.24 8.50
N PRO A 492 -45.18 -17.42 8.83
CA PRO A 492 -46.26 -17.54 7.86
C PRO A 492 -46.42 -16.28 7.00
N GLY A 493 -46.97 -16.44 5.79
CA GLY A 493 -47.27 -15.33 4.88
C GLY A 493 -46.13 -14.94 3.92
N LEU A 494 -44.87 -15.32 4.18
CA LEU A 494 -43.69 -14.97 3.36
C LEU A 494 -43.93 -15.19 1.85
N ARG A 495 -44.34 -16.41 1.48
CA ARG A 495 -44.49 -16.81 0.07
C ARG A 495 -45.54 -15.97 -0.65
N TRP A 496 -46.66 -15.67 0.01
CA TRP A 496 -47.75 -14.87 -0.56
C TRP A 496 -47.36 -13.39 -0.70
N THR A 497 -46.71 -12.82 0.33
CA THR A 497 -46.22 -11.43 0.27
C THR A 497 -45.13 -11.27 -0.79
N ALA A 498 -44.19 -12.21 -0.87
CA ALA A 498 -43.15 -12.20 -1.90
C ALA A 498 -43.75 -12.33 -3.31
N ALA A 499 -44.77 -13.17 -3.50
CA ALA A 499 -45.49 -13.29 -4.76
C ALA A 499 -46.22 -11.98 -5.13
N LEU A 500 -46.92 -11.35 -4.18
CA LEU A 500 -47.62 -10.07 -4.40
C LEU A 500 -46.63 -8.94 -4.74
N LEU A 501 -45.50 -8.85 -4.03
CA LEU A 501 -44.42 -7.92 -4.33
C LEU A 501 -43.80 -8.19 -5.70
N ALA A 502 -43.61 -9.46 -6.08
CA ALA A 502 -43.10 -9.84 -7.41
C ALA A 502 -44.08 -9.42 -8.52
N VAL A 503 -45.39 -9.49 -8.29
CA VAL A 503 -46.41 -8.99 -9.23
C VAL A 503 -46.39 -7.46 -9.32
N ILE A 504 -46.29 -6.74 -8.19
CA ILE A 504 -46.23 -5.27 -8.19
C ILE A 504 -44.95 -4.77 -8.89
N ILE A 505 -43.80 -5.33 -8.55
CA ILE A 505 -42.47 -4.90 -9.04
C ILE A 505 -42.19 -5.41 -10.46
N GLY A 506 -42.64 -6.62 -10.79
CA GLY A 506 -42.50 -7.20 -12.13
C GLY A 506 -43.56 -6.67 -13.09
N GLY A 507 -44.84 -6.78 -12.72
CA GLY A 507 -45.97 -6.57 -13.61
C GLY A 507 -46.25 -5.11 -13.96
N LEU A 508 -46.24 -4.19 -12.99
CA LEU A 508 -46.56 -2.77 -13.26
C LEU A 508 -45.50 -2.09 -14.16
N PRO A 509 -44.18 -2.24 -13.93
CA PRO A 509 -43.18 -1.68 -14.83
C PRO A 509 -43.16 -2.39 -16.20
N LEU A 510 -43.32 -3.72 -16.27
CA LEU A 510 -43.39 -4.45 -17.54
C LEU A 510 -44.59 -4.00 -18.38
N SER A 511 -45.78 -3.92 -17.79
CA SER A 511 -46.97 -3.43 -18.48
C SER A 511 -46.80 -1.98 -18.95
N ALA A 512 -46.17 -1.11 -18.14
CA ALA A 512 -45.85 0.25 -18.55
C ALA A 512 -44.86 0.31 -19.74
N LEU A 513 -43.86 -0.60 -19.78
CA LEU A 513 -42.92 -0.73 -20.89
C LEU A 513 -43.60 -1.23 -22.19
N LEU A 514 -44.63 -2.08 -22.08
CA LEU A 514 -45.38 -2.62 -23.21
C LEU A 514 -46.50 -1.69 -23.70
N LEU A 515 -47.22 -1.00 -22.81
CA LEU A 515 -48.45 -0.24 -23.11
C LEU A 515 -48.22 1.21 -23.53
N ARG A 516 -47.08 1.83 -23.21
CA ARG A 516 -46.80 3.22 -23.62
C ARG A 516 -46.70 3.29 -25.15
N LYS A 517 -47.82 3.68 -25.80
CA LYS A 517 -47.98 3.90 -27.27
C LYS A 517 -47.07 5.00 -27.88
N GLY A 518 -46.15 5.55 -27.09
CA GLY A 518 -45.09 6.44 -27.51
C GLY A 518 -43.82 6.12 -26.75
N ALA A 519 -43.22 4.95 -27.01
CA ALA A 519 -41.82 4.65 -26.65
C ALA A 519 -40.81 5.60 -27.35
N GLY A 520 -41.25 6.75 -27.89
CA GLY A 520 -40.41 7.82 -28.42
C GLY A 520 -39.86 8.71 -27.32
N ALA A 521 -38.55 9.00 -27.41
CA ALA A 521 -37.79 10.00 -26.67
C ALA A 521 -37.78 9.94 -25.12
N GLY A 522 -38.34 8.91 -24.48
CA GLY A 522 -38.04 8.60 -23.09
C GLY A 522 -36.61 8.04 -22.96
N GLY A 523 -35.74 8.75 -22.24
CA GLY A 523 -34.32 8.41 -22.08
C GLY A 523 -34.11 6.93 -21.76
N PHE A 524 -33.12 6.31 -22.41
CA PHE A 524 -32.73 4.90 -22.21
C PHE A 524 -32.55 4.53 -20.71
N ILE A 525 -32.18 5.50 -19.87
CA ILE A 525 -32.05 5.35 -18.42
C ILE A 525 -33.39 4.97 -17.76
N ILE A 526 -34.49 5.60 -18.15
CA ILE A 526 -35.84 5.31 -17.60
C ILE A 526 -36.25 3.87 -17.94
N ARG A 527 -36.04 3.46 -19.20
CA ARG A 527 -36.29 2.08 -19.65
C ARG A 527 -35.40 1.09 -18.92
N GLY A 528 -34.13 1.43 -18.71
CA GLY A 528 -33.20 0.66 -17.90
C GLY A 528 -33.71 0.45 -16.48
N CYS A 529 -34.06 1.52 -15.76
CA CYS A 529 -34.55 1.43 -14.38
C CYS A 529 -35.80 0.56 -14.26
N LEU A 530 -36.79 0.76 -15.14
CA LEU A 530 -38.03 -0.03 -15.14
C LEU A 530 -37.76 -1.50 -15.54
N GLY A 531 -36.93 -1.73 -16.56
CA GLY A 531 -36.57 -3.06 -17.05
C GLY A 531 -35.76 -3.87 -16.04
N PHE A 532 -34.74 -3.27 -15.42
CA PHE A 532 -33.94 -3.91 -14.37
C PHE A 532 -34.79 -4.24 -13.13
N ALA A 533 -35.65 -3.32 -12.68
CA ALA A 533 -36.52 -3.57 -11.54
C ALA A 533 -37.47 -4.75 -11.81
N SER A 534 -38.10 -4.77 -13.00
CA SER A 534 -39.07 -5.82 -13.35
C SER A 534 -38.45 -7.16 -13.75
N ALA A 535 -37.22 -7.18 -14.25
CA ALA A 535 -36.49 -8.41 -14.56
C ALA A 535 -35.79 -9.02 -13.33
N LEU A 536 -34.98 -8.23 -12.61
CA LEU A 536 -34.20 -8.73 -11.47
C LEU A 536 -35.01 -8.79 -10.17
N GLY A 537 -36.00 -7.92 -9.98
CA GLY A 537 -36.83 -7.91 -8.77
C GLY A 537 -37.46 -9.27 -8.44
N PRO A 538 -38.18 -9.92 -9.38
CA PRO A 538 -38.73 -11.26 -9.17
C PRO A 538 -37.67 -12.33 -8.93
N VAL A 539 -36.50 -12.26 -9.59
CA VAL A 539 -35.39 -13.21 -9.38
C VAL A 539 -34.83 -13.09 -7.96
N CYS A 540 -34.59 -11.85 -7.50
CA CYS A 540 -34.13 -11.56 -6.14
C CYS A 540 -35.16 -11.99 -5.09
N LEU A 541 -36.45 -11.74 -5.34
CA LEU A 541 -37.54 -12.17 -4.44
C LEU A 541 -37.65 -13.71 -4.37
N LEU A 542 -37.49 -14.42 -5.49
CA LEU A 542 -37.48 -15.88 -5.52
C LEU A 542 -36.27 -16.44 -4.74
N LEU A 543 -35.07 -15.91 -4.99
CA LEU A 543 -33.86 -16.27 -4.24
C LEU A 543 -34.03 -16.01 -2.73
N ALA A 544 -34.51 -14.82 -2.36
CA ALA A 544 -34.76 -14.44 -0.97
C ALA A 544 -35.77 -15.39 -0.28
N THR A 545 -36.84 -15.74 -1.00
CA THR A 545 -37.85 -16.66 -0.50
C THR A 545 -37.28 -18.07 -0.31
N ALA A 546 -36.47 -18.56 -1.26
CA ALA A 546 -35.85 -19.88 -1.17
C ALA A 546 -34.86 -19.97 0.00
N LEU A 547 -34.01 -18.96 0.18
CA LEU A 547 -33.09 -18.85 1.31
C LEU A 547 -33.83 -18.90 2.65
N ARG A 548 -34.90 -18.10 2.79
CA ARG A 548 -35.61 -17.99 4.08
C ARG A 548 -36.60 -19.11 4.37
N SER A 549 -37.09 -19.80 3.34
CA SER A 549 -38.05 -20.89 3.54
C SER A 549 -37.42 -22.28 3.62
N ASN A 550 -36.31 -22.55 2.92
CA ASN A 550 -35.69 -23.88 2.87
C ASN A 550 -34.16 -23.85 2.97
N GLY A 551 -33.55 -22.74 3.39
CA GLY A 551 -32.11 -22.65 3.64
C GLY A 551 -31.19 -22.87 2.43
N PHE A 552 -31.72 -22.67 1.21
CA PHE A 552 -31.03 -23.01 -0.04
C PHE A 552 -30.75 -24.51 -0.24
N GLU A 553 -31.45 -25.38 0.49
CA GLU A 553 -31.39 -26.83 0.25
C GLU A 553 -32.05 -27.22 -1.08
N ARG A 554 -31.66 -28.39 -1.60
CA ARG A 554 -32.16 -28.95 -2.86
C ARG A 554 -33.69 -28.98 -2.86
N SER A 555 -34.30 -28.32 -3.84
CA SER A 555 -35.77 -28.23 -3.93
C SER A 555 -36.24 -28.26 -5.39
N THR A 556 -36.99 -29.30 -5.74
CA THR A 556 -37.58 -29.44 -7.08
C THR A 556 -38.60 -28.34 -7.39
N GLY A 557 -39.35 -27.89 -6.37
CA GLY A 557 -40.33 -26.81 -6.52
C GLY A 557 -39.68 -25.47 -6.86
N PHE A 558 -38.64 -25.07 -6.12
CA PHE A 558 -37.91 -23.83 -6.42
C PHE A 558 -37.11 -23.92 -7.72
N ALA A 559 -36.55 -25.10 -8.05
CA ALA A 559 -35.91 -25.32 -9.35
C ALA A 559 -36.91 -25.14 -10.51
N ALA A 560 -38.11 -25.72 -10.41
CA ALA A 560 -39.17 -25.58 -11.41
C ALA A 560 -39.66 -24.12 -11.52
N LEU A 561 -39.90 -23.44 -10.39
CA LEU A 561 -40.28 -22.02 -10.38
C LEU A 561 -39.19 -21.12 -10.98
N SER A 562 -37.92 -21.38 -10.69
CA SER A 562 -36.80 -20.62 -11.26
C SER A 562 -36.66 -20.86 -12.76
N LEU A 563 -36.91 -22.08 -13.23
CA LEU A 563 -36.92 -22.42 -14.65
C LEU A 563 -38.11 -21.78 -15.38
N LEU A 564 -39.30 -21.79 -14.78
CA LEU A 564 -40.48 -21.09 -15.31
C LEU A 564 -40.26 -19.59 -15.38
N LEU A 565 -39.67 -18.99 -14.33
CA LEU A 565 -39.30 -17.58 -14.31
C LEU A 565 -38.24 -17.27 -15.38
N ALA A 566 -37.23 -18.13 -15.57
CA ALA A 566 -36.25 -17.98 -16.65
C ALA A 566 -36.94 -17.94 -18.02
N GLY A 567 -37.85 -18.88 -18.28
CA GLY A 567 -38.66 -18.91 -19.50
C GLY A 567 -39.51 -17.65 -19.70
N ALA A 568 -40.20 -17.19 -18.64
CA ALA A 568 -41.01 -15.98 -18.68
C ALA A 568 -40.17 -14.72 -18.96
N LEU A 569 -38.98 -14.61 -18.36
CA LEU A 569 -38.06 -13.50 -18.58
C LEU A 569 -37.47 -13.52 -20.00
N PHE A 570 -37.10 -14.69 -20.54
CA PHE A 570 -36.68 -14.80 -21.93
C PHE A 570 -37.81 -14.43 -22.90
N ALA A 571 -39.05 -14.88 -22.64
CA ALA A 571 -40.22 -14.51 -23.43
C ALA A 571 -40.48 -13.00 -23.38
N ALA A 572 -40.45 -12.37 -22.20
CA ALA A 572 -40.59 -10.92 -22.05
C ALA A 572 -39.47 -10.15 -22.77
N SER A 573 -38.24 -10.66 -22.75
CA SER A 573 -37.12 -10.13 -23.56
C SER A 573 -37.45 -10.13 -25.05
N GLU A 574 -37.96 -11.23 -25.60
CA GLU A 574 -38.33 -11.34 -27.02
C GLU A 574 -39.57 -10.51 -27.38
N MET A 575 -40.53 -10.34 -26.48
CA MET A 575 -41.69 -9.47 -26.70
C MET A 575 -41.31 -7.98 -26.71
N LEU A 576 -40.34 -7.58 -25.88
CA LEU A 576 -39.91 -6.19 -25.75
C LEU A 576 -38.92 -5.78 -26.86
N LEU A 577 -38.13 -6.73 -27.39
CA LEU A 577 -37.10 -6.48 -28.39
C LEU A 577 -37.65 -5.80 -29.68
N PRO A 578 -38.79 -6.23 -30.29
CA PRO A 578 -39.40 -5.53 -31.42
C PRO A 578 -39.87 -4.11 -31.08
N VAL A 579 -40.39 -3.90 -29.87
CA VAL A 579 -40.88 -2.59 -29.39
C VAL A 579 -39.72 -1.60 -29.25
N GLU A 580 -38.60 -2.05 -28.68
CA GLU A 580 -37.36 -1.25 -28.56
C GLU A 580 -36.73 -0.95 -29.93
N ARG A 581 -36.73 -1.92 -30.85
CA ARG A 581 -36.22 -1.70 -32.21
C ARG A 581 -37.03 -0.69 -33.01
N ARG A 582 -38.37 -0.69 -32.88
CA ARG A 582 -39.25 0.26 -33.59
C ARG A 582 -39.17 1.69 -33.04
N SER A 583 -38.87 1.85 -31.76
CA SER A 583 -38.87 3.14 -31.06
C SER A 583 -37.53 3.88 -31.09
N THR A 584 -36.45 3.20 -31.47
CA THR A 584 -35.11 3.76 -31.50
C THR A 584 -34.81 4.39 -32.87
N ARG A 585 -34.76 5.73 -32.92
CA ARG A 585 -34.38 6.48 -34.15
C ARG A 585 -32.89 6.42 -34.50
N SER A 586 -32.01 6.18 -33.52
CA SER A 586 -30.56 6.09 -33.73
C SER A 586 -30.06 4.67 -33.52
N ARG A 587 -29.61 4.02 -34.61
CA ARG A 587 -29.02 2.66 -34.56
C ARG A 587 -27.65 2.62 -33.88
N SER A 588 -27.01 3.76 -33.62
CA SER A 588 -25.64 3.82 -33.09
C SER A 588 -25.56 3.79 -31.56
N ASN A 589 -26.67 3.95 -30.81
CA ASN A 589 -26.62 3.95 -29.35
C ASN A 589 -26.77 2.54 -28.74
N PRO A 590 -25.73 1.98 -28.06
CA PRO A 590 -25.77 0.62 -27.50
C PRO A 590 -26.79 0.46 -26.35
N LEU A 591 -27.25 1.55 -25.73
CA LEU A 591 -28.23 1.52 -24.63
C LEU A 591 -29.68 1.44 -25.12
N ALA A 592 -29.91 1.40 -26.43
CA ALA A 592 -31.26 1.32 -27.01
C ALA A 592 -32.03 0.04 -26.64
N LEU A 593 -31.31 -1.06 -26.40
CA LEU A 593 -31.86 -2.39 -26.12
C LEU A 593 -31.83 -2.76 -24.63
N ILE A 594 -31.65 -1.77 -23.74
CA ILE A 594 -31.37 -2.01 -22.32
C ILE A 594 -32.49 -2.75 -21.59
N GLY A 595 -33.76 -2.54 -21.96
CA GLY A 595 -34.89 -3.23 -21.35
C GLY A 595 -34.88 -4.71 -21.72
N SER A 596 -34.91 -5.03 -23.02
CA SER A 596 -34.92 -6.44 -23.47
C SER A 596 -33.68 -7.20 -23.01
N ALA A 597 -32.52 -6.56 -22.98
CA ALA A 597 -31.29 -7.14 -22.45
C ALA A 597 -31.33 -7.41 -20.93
N ALA A 598 -31.95 -6.54 -20.13
CA ALA A 598 -32.14 -6.77 -18.70
C ALA A 598 -32.98 -8.03 -18.43
N TYR A 599 -34.02 -8.26 -19.23
CA TYR A 599 -34.85 -9.47 -19.18
C TYR A 599 -34.06 -10.73 -19.55
N ALA A 600 -33.29 -10.70 -20.64
CA ALA A 600 -32.45 -11.84 -21.03
C ALA A 600 -31.39 -12.17 -19.96
N ALA A 601 -30.76 -11.16 -19.37
CA ALA A 601 -29.80 -11.33 -18.28
C ALA A 601 -30.46 -11.92 -17.03
N GLY A 602 -31.64 -11.42 -16.65
CA GLY A 602 -32.46 -11.99 -15.56
C GLY A 602 -32.81 -13.46 -15.82
N GLY A 603 -33.14 -13.81 -17.08
CA GLY A 603 -33.38 -15.19 -17.50
C GLY A 603 -32.16 -16.11 -17.33
N SER A 604 -30.96 -15.64 -17.71
CA SER A 604 -29.71 -16.39 -17.46
C SER A 604 -29.41 -16.60 -15.97
N ILE A 605 -29.67 -15.59 -15.13
CA ILE A 605 -29.49 -15.71 -13.68
C ILE A 605 -30.50 -16.71 -13.09
N ALA A 606 -31.76 -16.64 -13.51
CA ALA A 606 -32.80 -17.59 -13.10
C ALA A 606 -32.49 -19.02 -13.57
N LEU A 607 -31.86 -19.20 -14.74
CA LEU A 607 -31.38 -20.50 -15.21
C LEU A 607 -30.25 -21.06 -14.34
N GLY A 608 -29.24 -20.23 -14.03
CA GLY A 608 -28.17 -20.64 -13.11
C GLY A 608 -28.69 -20.98 -11.71
N LEU A 609 -29.72 -20.26 -11.25
CA LEU A 609 -30.40 -20.54 -9.99
C LEU A 609 -31.20 -21.86 -10.04
N ALA A 610 -31.81 -22.19 -11.19
CA ALA A 610 -32.47 -23.48 -11.38
C ALA A 610 -31.48 -24.66 -11.30
N VAL A 611 -30.28 -24.51 -11.89
CA VAL A 611 -29.18 -25.49 -11.75
C VAL A 611 -28.76 -25.64 -10.30
N ALA A 612 -28.62 -24.52 -9.58
CA ALA A 612 -28.25 -24.53 -8.17
C ALA A 612 -29.29 -25.23 -7.28
N PHE A 613 -30.59 -25.05 -7.52
CA PHE A 613 -31.64 -25.73 -6.76
C PHE A 613 -31.83 -27.22 -7.12
N ALA A 614 -31.45 -27.62 -8.35
CA ALA A 614 -31.62 -28.98 -8.83
C ALA A 614 -30.53 -29.94 -8.32
N LEU A 615 -29.30 -29.43 -8.17
CA LEU A 615 -28.10 -30.17 -7.78
C LEU A 615 -27.88 -30.09 -6.24
N ARG A 616 -27.00 -30.93 -5.67
CA ARG A 616 -26.80 -31.10 -4.20
C ARG A 616 -26.18 -29.84 -3.55
N GLU A 617 -25.90 -29.86 -2.25
CA GLU A 617 -25.61 -28.70 -1.36
C GLU A 617 -24.46 -27.73 -1.77
N THR A 618 -23.52 -28.12 -2.64
CA THR A 618 -22.33 -27.31 -2.99
C THR A 618 -22.32 -26.74 -4.42
N TRP A 619 -23.39 -26.91 -5.19
CA TRP A 619 -23.39 -26.66 -6.64
C TRP A 619 -23.74 -25.23 -7.07
N LEU A 620 -23.87 -24.32 -6.11
CA LEU A 620 -24.09 -22.90 -6.39
C LEU A 620 -22.95 -22.29 -7.21
N VAL A 621 -21.70 -22.72 -7.01
CA VAL A 621 -20.54 -22.28 -7.81
C VAL A 621 -20.76 -22.60 -9.30
N VAL A 622 -21.27 -23.80 -9.59
CA VAL A 622 -21.61 -24.23 -10.95
C VAL A 622 -22.78 -23.41 -11.50
N GLY A 623 -23.84 -23.19 -10.71
CA GLY A 623 -24.97 -22.35 -11.09
C GLY A 623 -24.58 -20.90 -11.43
N LEU A 624 -23.71 -20.29 -10.62
CA LEU A 624 -23.16 -18.96 -10.87
C LEU A 624 -22.24 -18.92 -12.09
N ALA A 625 -21.44 -19.97 -12.31
CA ALA A 625 -20.61 -20.08 -13.52
C ALA A 625 -21.46 -20.19 -14.79
N VAL A 626 -22.56 -20.95 -14.74
CA VAL A 626 -23.55 -21.05 -15.83
C VAL A 626 -24.23 -19.70 -16.07
N ALA A 627 -24.68 -19.01 -15.01
CA ALA A 627 -25.28 -17.68 -15.14
C ALA A 627 -24.28 -16.66 -15.71
N ALA A 628 -23.02 -16.68 -15.26
CA ALA A 628 -21.97 -15.80 -15.75
C ALA A 628 -21.69 -16.04 -17.24
N ALA A 629 -21.55 -17.30 -17.66
CA ALA A 629 -21.36 -17.68 -19.06
C ALA A 629 -22.58 -17.28 -19.91
N GLY A 630 -23.80 -17.51 -19.42
CA GLY A 630 -25.04 -17.12 -20.08
C GLY A 630 -25.15 -15.62 -20.31
N VAL A 631 -24.87 -14.80 -19.29
CA VAL A 631 -24.84 -13.33 -19.42
C VAL A 631 -23.73 -12.87 -20.37
N ALA A 632 -22.56 -13.54 -20.39
CA ALA A 632 -21.48 -13.25 -21.34
C ALA A 632 -21.90 -13.53 -22.79
N ILE A 633 -22.59 -14.64 -23.05
CA ILE A 633 -23.16 -14.97 -24.36
C ILE A 633 -24.19 -13.91 -24.76
N ILE A 634 -25.10 -13.52 -23.87
CA ILE A 634 -26.09 -12.46 -24.15
C ILE A 634 -25.39 -11.13 -24.46
N ALA A 635 -24.30 -10.79 -23.75
CA ALA A 635 -23.53 -9.59 -24.03
C ALA A 635 -22.87 -9.59 -25.43
N SER A 636 -22.58 -10.78 -25.98
CA SER A 636 -22.09 -10.93 -27.37
C SER A 636 -23.21 -10.77 -28.41
N LEU A 637 -24.44 -11.14 -28.05
CA LEU A 637 -25.63 -11.01 -28.91
C LEU A 637 -26.27 -9.61 -28.84
N ARG A 638 -26.17 -8.95 -27.68
CA ARG A 638 -26.73 -7.62 -27.37
C ARG A 638 -25.63 -6.77 -26.71
N PRO A 639 -24.88 -5.96 -27.48
CA PRO A 639 -23.64 -5.32 -27.03
C PRO A 639 -23.87 -4.14 -26.07
N ILE A 640 -24.38 -4.43 -24.87
CA ILE A 640 -24.58 -3.46 -23.80
C ILE A 640 -23.41 -3.56 -22.81
N PRO A 641 -22.68 -2.46 -22.54
CA PRO A 641 -21.51 -2.48 -21.66
C PRO A 641 -21.79 -3.08 -20.27
N LEU A 642 -22.97 -2.81 -19.72
CA LEU A 642 -23.38 -3.26 -18.38
C LEU A 642 -23.48 -4.80 -18.27
N LEU A 643 -23.85 -5.51 -19.34
CA LEU A 643 -23.95 -6.98 -19.30
C LEU A 643 -22.59 -7.64 -19.13
N ARG A 644 -21.55 -7.06 -19.73
CA ARG A 644 -20.18 -7.55 -19.57
C ARG A 644 -19.77 -7.49 -18.10
N SER A 645 -19.99 -6.34 -17.44
CA SER A 645 -19.71 -6.19 -16.00
C SER A 645 -20.58 -7.08 -15.11
N MET A 646 -21.85 -7.28 -15.44
CA MET A 646 -22.73 -8.20 -14.70
C MET A 646 -22.24 -9.64 -14.78
N SER A 647 -21.82 -10.10 -15.96
CA SER A 647 -21.22 -11.42 -16.15
C SER A 647 -19.96 -11.60 -15.29
N ALA A 648 -19.09 -10.59 -15.24
CA ALA A 648 -17.90 -10.59 -14.40
C ALA A 648 -18.22 -10.63 -12.90
N ALA A 649 -19.26 -9.90 -12.47
CA ALA A 649 -19.72 -9.90 -11.08
C ALA A 649 -20.22 -11.29 -10.65
N LEU A 650 -21.01 -11.97 -11.50
CA LEU A 650 -21.47 -13.34 -11.25
C LEU A 650 -20.30 -14.33 -11.20
N ALA A 651 -19.32 -14.18 -12.09
CA ALA A 651 -18.13 -15.00 -12.09
C ALA A 651 -17.30 -14.81 -10.81
N THR A 652 -17.15 -13.56 -10.37
CA THR A 652 -16.48 -13.22 -9.10
C THR A 652 -17.24 -13.78 -7.90
N ALA A 653 -18.58 -13.74 -7.91
CA ALA A 653 -19.40 -14.33 -6.86
C ALA A 653 -19.20 -15.86 -6.76
N ALA A 654 -19.02 -16.55 -7.90
CA ALA A 654 -18.72 -17.98 -7.91
C ALA A 654 -17.38 -18.29 -7.22
N LEU A 655 -16.33 -17.50 -7.48
CA LEU A 655 -15.04 -17.62 -6.81
C LEU A 655 -15.17 -17.36 -5.32
N ALA A 656 -15.86 -16.27 -4.95
CA ALA A 656 -16.04 -15.90 -3.56
C ALA A 656 -16.76 -17.04 -2.80
N ARG A 657 -17.82 -17.61 -3.39
CA ARG A 657 -18.53 -18.77 -2.84
C ARG A 657 -17.61 -19.98 -2.63
N LEU A 658 -16.74 -20.30 -3.58
CA LEU A 658 -15.77 -21.38 -3.45
C LEU A 658 -14.81 -21.16 -2.26
N PHE A 659 -14.36 -19.93 -2.03
CA PHE A 659 -13.49 -19.61 -0.89
C PHE A 659 -14.18 -19.82 0.47
N TRP A 660 -15.47 -19.52 0.59
CA TRP A 660 -16.20 -19.72 1.85
C TRP A 660 -16.55 -21.18 2.13
N GLN A 661 -16.90 -21.95 1.09
CA GLN A 661 -17.25 -23.37 1.22
C GLN A 661 -16.55 -24.17 0.10
N PRO A 662 -15.26 -24.51 0.30
CA PRO A 662 -14.50 -25.26 -0.68
C PRO A 662 -15.06 -26.67 -0.83
N ILE A 663 -15.19 -27.12 -2.07
CA ILE A 663 -15.67 -28.47 -2.39
C ILE A 663 -14.43 -29.37 -2.36
N VAL A 664 -14.18 -30.07 -1.25
CA VAL A 664 -12.97 -30.91 -1.08
C VAL A 664 -13.24 -32.26 -0.39
N SER A 665 -14.48 -32.51 0.03
CA SER A 665 -14.92 -33.76 0.66
C SER A 665 -15.73 -34.63 -0.30
N GLU A 666 -15.79 -35.94 -0.01
CA GLU A 666 -16.57 -36.93 -0.76
C GLU A 666 -16.28 -36.97 -2.27
N MET A 667 -15.01 -36.80 -2.66
CA MET A 667 -14.66 -36.66 -4.08
C MET A 667 -14.79 -37.95 -4.90
N GLY A 668 -14.91 -39.10 -4.25
CA GLY A 668 -14.88 -40.40 -4.89
C GLY A 668 -13.45 -40.91 -5.07
N SER A 669 -13.30 -42.24 -5.03
CA SER A 669 -12.01 -42.94 -4.98
C SER A 669 -11.44 -43.33 -6.34
N TRP A 670 -12.21 -43.16 -7.42
CA TRP A 670 -11.74 -43.51 -8.77
C TRP A 670 -10.73 -42.47 -9.26
N PRO A 671 -9.54 -42.89 -9.73
CA PRO A 671 -8.60 -41.97 -10.36
C PRO A 671 -9.21 -41.43 -11.67
N LEU A 672 -9.14 -40.12 -11.89
CA LEU A 672 -9.66 -39.38 -13.06
C LEU A 672 -11.19 -39.28 -13.21
N LEU A 673 -12.00 -40.23 -12.73
CA LEU A 673 -13.47 -40.19 -12.80
C LEU A 673 -14.07 -39.93 -11.42
N ASN A 674 -13.99 -38.68 -10.97
CA ASN A 674 -14.35 -38.26 -9.62
C ASN A 674 -15.18 -36.96 -9.64
N TRP A 675 -15.67 -36.51 -8.48
CA TRP A 675 -16.45 -35.28 -8.34
C TRP A 675 -15.63 -33.99 -8.51
N VAL A 676 -14.29 -34.07 -8.60
CA VAL A 676 -13.42 -32.91 -8.86
C VAL A 676 -13.70 -32.36 -10.27
N ILE A 677 -14.04 -33.21 -11.25
CA ILE A 677 -14.40 -32.78 -12.61
C ILE A 677 -15.58 -31.80 -12.60
N PRO A 678 -16.81 -32.18 -12.19
CA PRO A 678 -17.93 -31.27 -12.29
C PRO A 678 -17.85 -30.10 -11.29
N ALA A 679 -17.10 -30.25 -10.18
CA ALA A 679 -16.89 -29.19 -9.19
C ALA A 679 -15.88 -28.11 -9.65
N TYR A 680 -14.82 -28.49 -10.38
CA TYR A 680 -13.74 -27.57 -10.77
C TYR A 680 -13.59 -27.43 -12.29
N ALA A 681 -13.54 -28.54 -13.03
CA ALA A 681 -13.44 -28.48 -14.50
C ALA A 681 -14.71 -27.92 -15.16
N GLY A 682 -15.90 -28.19 -14.61
CA GLY A 682 -17.18 -27.63 -15.06
C GLY A 682 -17.19 -26.09 -15.04
N PRO A 683 -16.98 -25.44 -13.88
CA PRO A 683 -16.82 -23.99 -13.80
C PRO A 683 -15.67 -23.45 -14.67
N ALA A 684 -14.52 -24.13 -14.72
CA ALA A 684 -13.40 -23.73 -15.59
C ALA A 684 -13.84 -23.61 -17.06
N LEU A 685 -14.62 -24.59 -17.54
CA LEU A 685 -15.18 -24.59 -18.89
C LEU A 685 -16.20 -23.45 -19.08
N CYS A 686 -17.11 -23.23 -18.13
CA CYS A 686 -18.08 -22.14 -18.20
C CYS A 686 -17.39 -20.77 -18.29
N PHE A 687 -16.33 -20.53 -17.49
CA PHE A 687 -15.57 -19.29 -17.55
C PHE A 687 -14.75 -19.19 -18.84
N ALA A 688 -14.21 -20.29 -19.36
CA ALA A 688 -13.57 -20.31 -20.67
C ALA A 688 -14.57 -19.93 -21.79
N ILE A 689 -15.79 -20.47 -21.75
CA ILE A 689 -16.88 -20.10 -22.67
C ILE A 689 -17.24 -18.62 -22.52
N GLY A 690 -17.32 -18.11 -21.29
CA GLY A 690 -17.56 -16.69 -21.02
C GLY A 690 -16.46 -15.78 -21.58
N ALA A 691 -15.18 -16.15 -21.41
CA ALA A 691 -14.05 -15.44 -21.98
C ALA A 691 -14.09 -15.44 -23.53
N LEU A 692 -14.44 -16.58 -24.13
CA LEU A 692 -14.60 -16.72 -25.59
C LEU A 692 -15.78 -15.90 -26.12
N ALA A 693 -16.92 -15.88 -25.43
CA ALA A 693 -18.07 -15.06 -25.81
C ALA A 693 -17.73 -13.56 -25.77
N LEU A 694 -16.87 -13.14 -24.84
CA LEU A 694 -16.44 -11.75 -24.67
C LEU A 694 -15.22 -11.37 -25.52
N ARG A 695 -14.74 -12.24 -26.43
CA ARG A 695 -13.49 -12.08 -27.20
C ARG A 695 -13.39 -10.79 -28.02
N GLY A 696 -14.53 -10.19 -28.42
CA GLY A 696 -14.58 -9.00 -29.26
C GLY A 696 -13.94 -7.74 -28.66
N LYS A 697 -13.73 -7.70 -27.33
CA LYS A 697 -13.00 -6.60 -26.67
C LYS A 697 -12.20 -7.15 -25.48
N GLN A 698 -10.96 -6.68 -25.34
CA GLN A 698 -10.11 -7.02 -24.20
C GLN A 698 -10.33 -6.00 -23.07
N ASP A 699 -11.15 -6.37 -22.09
CA ASP A 699 -11.54 -5.52 -20.96
C ASP A 699 -11.59 -6.31 -19.63
N ARG A 700 -11.90 -5.61 -18.52
CA ARG A 700 -11.95 -6.21 -17.18
C ARG A 700 -12.89 -7.43 -17.10
N PRO A 701 -14.12 -7.41 -17.66
CA PRO A 701 -14.97 -8.58 -17.67
C PRO A 701 -14.38 -9.84 -18.31
N ARG A 702 -13.83 -9.72 -19.52
CA ARG A 702 -13.16 -10.85 -20.17
C ARG A 702 -11.98 -11.34 -19.34
N SER A 703 -11.22 -10.42 -18.76
CA SER A 703 -10.09 -10.71 -17.88
C SER A 703 -10.50 -11.53 -16.65
N VAL A 704 -11.65 -11.22 -16.03
CA VAL A 704 -12.18 -12.00 -14.89
C VAL A 704 -12.50 -13.43 -15.30
N HIS A 705 -13.13 -13.64 -16.45
CA HIS A 705 -13.40 -14.98 -16.97
C HIS A 705 -12.13 -15.76 -17.31
N GLU A 706 -11.15 -15.12 -17.95
CA GLU A 706 -9.83 -15.73 -18.21
C GLU A 706 -9.12 -16.14 -16.90
N ALA A 707 -9.20 -15.29 -15.87
CA ALA A 707 -8.59 -15.56 -14.57
C ALA A 707 -9.24 -16.76 -13.90
N LEU A 708 -10.57 -16.81 -13.87
CA LEU A 708 -11.31 -17.88 -13.23
C LEU A 708 -11.19 -19.20 -13.99
N ALA A 709 -11.15 -19.18 -15.31
CA ALA A 709 -10.82 -20.37 -16.09
C ALA A 709 -9.44 -20.93 -15.72
N ALA A 710 -8.42 -20.06 -15.58
CA ALA A 710 -7.08 -20.45 -15.17
C ALA A 710 -7.03 -20.97 -13.72
N VAL A 711 -7.69 -20.29 -12.77
CA VAL A 711 -7.71 -20.67 -11.35
C VAL A 711 -8.41 -22.02 -11.15
N PHE A 712 -9.61 -22.19 -11.70
CA PHE A 712 -10.35 -23.46 -11.58
C PHE A 712 -9.65 -24.60 -12.33
N GLY A 713 -9.02 -24.32 -13.47
CA GLY A 713 -8.22 -25.31 -14.21
C GLY A 713 -6.95 -25.74 -13.45
N ALA A 714 -6.24 -24.81 -12.81
CA ALA A 714 -5.08 -25.12 -11.98
C ALA A 714 -5.50 -25.89 -10.72
N ALA A 715 -6.58 -25.46 -10.05
CA ALA A 715 -7.13 -26.16 -8.88
C ALA A 715 -7.52 -27.60 -9.24
N PHE A 716 -8.16 -27.83 -10.40
CA PHE A 716 -8.48 -29.17 -10.88
C PHE A 716 -7.22 -30.06 -10.96
N ILE A 717 -6.15 -29.60 -11.62
CA ILE A 717 -4.91 -30.40 -11.76
C ILE A 717 -4.27 -30.70 -10.40
N LEU A 718 -4.15 -29.70 -9.53
CA LEU A 718 -3.50 -29.87 -8.23
C LEU A 718 -4.33 -30.78 -7.30
N LEU A 719 -5.66 -30.64 -7.31
CA LEU A 719 -6.54 -31.49 -6.52
C LEU A 719 -6.61 -32.92 -7.05
N GLU A 720 -6.45 -33.15 -8.36
CA GLU A 720 -6.30 -34.49 -8.93
C GLU A 720 -5.00 -35.17 -8.45
N ILE A 721 -3.88 -34.45 -8.44
CA ILE A 721 -2.61 -34.98 -7.90
C ILE A 721 -2.78 -35.32 -6.41
N ARG A 722 -3.40 -34.42 -5.64
CA ARG A 722 -3.71 -34.67 -4.23
C ARG A 722 -4.63 -35.88 -4.06
N GLN A 723 -5.67 -36.03 -4.89
CA GLN A 723 -6.59 -37.16 -4.83
C GLN A 723 -5.87 -38.49 -5.09
N PHE A 724 -4.89 -38.48 -6.01
CA PHE A 724 -4.07 -39.65 -6.31
C PHE A 724 -3.18 -40.09 -5.15
N PHE A 725 -2.55 -39.16 -4.42
CA PHE A 725 -1.64 -39.47 -3.31
C PHE A 725 -2.36 -39.60 -1.94
N ALA A 726 -3.41 -38.81 -1.68
CA ALA A 726 -4.10 -38.70 -0.40
C ALA A 726 -5.48 -39.39 -0.35
N GLY A 727 -6.09 -39.71 -1.50
CA GLY A 727 -7.40 -40.39 -1.58
C GLY A 727 -8.62 -39.45 -1.72
N PRO A 728 -9.85 -39.93 -1.46
CA PRO A 728 -11.11 -39.22 -1.76
C PRO A 728 -11.41 -38.03 -0.82
N GLU A 729 -10.72 -37.93 0.31
CA GLU A 729 -10.81 -36.81 1.24
C GLU A 729 -9.64 -35.86 1.01
N LEU A 730 -9.90 -34.71 0.38
CA LEU A 730 -8.85 -33.76 0.01
C LEU A 730 -8.57 -32.73 1.10
N VAL A 731 -9.29 -32.81 2.23
CA VAL A 731 -9.08 -31.93 3.39
C VAL A 731 -7.64 -32.13 3.90
N PRO A 732 -6.90 -31.05 4.23
CA PRO A 732 -5.59 -31.17 4.86
C PRO A 732 -5.68 -31.88 6.22
N ASP A 733 -5.28 -33.15 6.28
CA ASP A 733 -5.11 -33.86 7.55
C ASP A 733 -3.70 -33.63 8.09
N ILE A 734 -3.59 -32.96 9.24
CA ILE A 734 -2.31 -32.75 9.94
C ILE A 734 -1.65 -34.08 10.28
N ARG A 735 -2.42 -35.17 10.43
CA ARG A 735 -1.89 -36.52 10.66
C ARG A 735 -1.09 -37.07 9.49
N LEU A 736 -1.39 -36.66 8.24
CA LEU A 736 -0.55 -36.98 7.09
C LEU A 736 0.81 -36.30 7.23
N ILE A 737 0.86 -35.04 7.65
CA ILE A 737 2.14 -34.34 7.88
C ILE A 737 2.90 -35.02 9.03
N ALA A 738 2.24 -35.25 10.17
CA ALA A 738 2.84 -35.92 11.34
C ALA A 738 3.31 -37.35 11.02
N GLY A 739 2.60 -38.06 10.14
CA GLY A 739 2.95 -39.39 9.67
C GLY A 739 4.26 -39.47 8.89
N HIS A 740 4.78 -38.33 8.41
CA HIS A 740 6.05 -38.26 7.68
C HIS A 740 7.22 -38.34 8.66
N TYR A 741 7.10 -37.57 9.75
CA TYR A 741 8.06 -37.50 10.83
C TYR A 741 8.03 -38.74 11.74
N SER A 742 6.96 -39.56 11.69
CA SER A 742 6.82 -40.74 12.56
C SER A 742 7.38 -42.05 12.00
N GLY A 743 8.04 -42.02 10.84
CA GLY A 743 8.70 -43.22 10.27
C GLY A 743 7.74 -44.30 9.76
N LEU A 744 6.44 -44.00 9.60
CA LEU A 744 5.49 -44.95 9.02
C LEU A 744 5.88 -45.26 7.56
N PRO A 745 5.96 -46.54 7.16
CA PRO A 745 6.59 -46.99 5.91
C PRO A 745 5.85 -46.63 4.60
N ARG A 746 4.88 -45.69 4.63
CA ARG A 746 4.03 -45.38 3.47
C ARG A 746 3.65 -43.91 3.32
N ASN A 747 4.41 -42.97 3.88
CA ASN A 747 4.09 -41.57 3.65
C ASN A 747 4.79 -40.98 2.42
N ARG A 748 4.04 -40.78 1.34
CA ARG A 748 4.53 -40.28 0.04
C ARG A 748 4.51 -38.76 -0.09
N LEU A 749 4.54 -38.02 1.02
CA LEU A 749 4.46 -36.56 1.02
C LEU A 749 5.61 -35.90 0.27
N PHE A 750 6.81 -36.49 0.33
CA PHE A 750 7.95 -36.00 -0.45
C PHE A 750 7.70 -36.14 -1.95
N GLU A 751 7.23 -37.30 -2.40
CA GLU A 751 6.89 -37.57 -3.80
C GLU A 751 5.70 -36.72 -4.28
N GLU A 752 4.69 -36.54 -3.42
CA GLU A 752 3.56 -35.64 -3.68
C GLU A 752 4.06 -34.20 -3.87
N ALA A 753 4.95 -33.70 -3.00
CA ALA A 753 5.51 -32.36 -3.12
C ALA A 753 6.34 -32.19 -4.41
N VAL A 754 7.15 -33.19 -4.77
CA VAL A 754 7.88 -33.20 -6.04
C VAL A 754 6.92 -33.17 -7.24
N ALA A 755 5.84 -33.95 -7.21
CA ALA A 755 4.83 -33.96 -8.27
C ALA A 755 4.12 -32.60 -8.40
N HIS A 756 3.77 -31.95 -7.28
CA HIS A 756 3.18 -30.61 -7.28
C HIS A 756 4.16 -29.55 -7.80
N VAL A 757 5.46 -29.64 -7.47
CA VAL A 757 6.50 -28.75 -8.02
C VAL A 757 6.56 -28.87 -9.55
N VAL A 758 6.58 -30.09 -10.08
CA VAL A 758 6.58 -30.31 -11.54
C VAL A 758 5.27 -29.82 -12.17
N ALA A 759 4.12 -30.12 -11.56
CA ALA A 759 2.81 -29.68 -12.06
C ALA A 759 2.67 -28.16 -12.10
N LEU A 760 3.10 -27.45 -11.06
CA LEU A 760 3.12 -25.98 -11.04
C LEU A 760 4.02 -25.42 -12.14
N GLY A 761 5.16 -26.05 -12.41
CA GLY A 761 6.03 -25.68 -13.53
C GLY A 761 5.33 -25.83 -14.89
N LEU A 762 4.62 -26.94 -15.11
CA LEU A 762 3.85 -27.19 -16.34
C LEU A 762 2.66 -26.24 -16.49
N ILE A 763 1.89 -26.00 -15.42
CA ILE A 763 0.77 -25.06 -15.41
C ILE A 763 1.28 -23.65 -15.73
N GLY A 764 2.35 -23.19 -15.06
CA GLY A 764 2.94 -21.88 -15.31
C GLY A 764 3.45 -21.73 -16.75
N ALA A 765 4.10 -22.76 -17.29
CA ALA A 765 4.50 -22.81 -18.70
C ALA A 765 3.30 -22.71 -19.66
N GLY A 766 2.23 -23.47 -19.40
CA GLY A 766 1.01 -23.47 -20.18
C GLY A 766 0.32 -22.10 -20.17
N LEU A 767 0.20 -21.47 -19.00
CA LEU A 767 -0.35 -20.12 -18.85
C LEU A 767 0.51 -19.08 -19.59
N GLN A 768 1.84 -19.20 -19.55
CA GLN A 768 2.73 -18.32 -20.31
C GLN A 768 2.55 -18.49 -21.83
N VAL A 769 2.36 -19.71 -22.31
CA VAL A 769 2.05 -19.98 -23.73
C VAL A 769 0.68 -19.39 -24.12
N LEU A 770 -0.34 -19.54 -23.26
CA LEU A 770 -1.65 -18.92 -23.47
C LEU A 770 -1.56 -17.39 -23.48
N ALA A 771 -0.77 -16.80 -22.59
CA ALA A 771 -0.53 -15.36 -22.54
C ALA A 771 0.07 -14.86 -23.86
N ARG A 772 1.05 -15.58 -24.41
CA ARG A 772 1.67 -15.27 -25.71
C ARG A 772 0.68 -15.41 -26.87
N ARG A 773 -0.21 -16.42 -26.86
CA ARG A 773 -1.16 -16.67 -27.96
C ARG A 773 -2.41 -15.79 -27.95
N LEU A 774 -2.96 -15.52 -26.77
CA LEU A 774 -4.25 -14.82 -26.61
C LEU A 774 -4.09 -13.33 -26.27
N GLY A 775 -2.86 -12.87 -26.02
CA GLY A 775 -2.56 -11.48 -25.65
C GLY A 775 -3.07 -11.06 -24.26
N GLY A 776 -3.55 -12.01 -23.45
CA GLY A 776 -4.16 -11.78 -22.15
C GLY A 776 -3.14 -11.48 -21.05
N ARG A 777 -3.19 -10.27 -20.45
CA ARG A 777 -2.37 -9.92 -19.26
C ARG A 777 -2.62 -10.88 -18.09
N VAL A 778 -3.84 -11.38 -17.96
CA VAL A 778 -4.24 -12.29 -16.87
C VAL A 778 -3.47 -13.60 -16.89
N PHE A 779 -3.28 -14.21 -18.06
CA PHE A 779 -2.52 -15.45 -18.17
C PHE A 779 -1.04 -15.24 -17.82
N ALA A 780 -0.47 -14.07 -18.15
CA ALA A 780 0.88 -13.71 -17.73
C ALA A 780 0.97 -13.55 -16.20
N TRP A 781 0.00 -12.88 -15.58
CA TRP A 781 -0.08 -12.79 -14.11
C TRP A 781 -0.28 -14.15 -13.44
N GLY A 782 -1.07 -15.04 -14.05
CA GLY A 782 -1.23 -16.42 -13.59
C GLY A 782 0.06 -17.22 -13.68
N ALA A 783 0.83 -17.04 -14.76
CA ALA A 783 2.17 -17.62 -14.89
C ALA A 783 3.13 -17.08 -13.80
N ASP A 784 3.07 -15.79 -13.47
CA ASP A 784 3.86 -15.19 -12.39
C ASP A 784 3.44 -15.71 -11.00
N LEU A 785 2.14 -15.87 -10.75
CA LEU A 785 1.63 -16.41 -9.49
C LEU A 785 2.06 -17.88 -9.29
N THR A 786 1.91 -18.69 -10.34
CA THR A 786 2.36 -20.09 -10.32
C THR A 786 3.88 -20.19 -10.17
N ALA A 787 4.64 -19.26 -10.75
CA ALA A 787 6.08 -19.14 -10.50
C ALA A 787 6.39 -18.86 -9.02
N GLY A 788 5.63 -17.98 -8.37
CA GLY A 788 5.76 -17.70 -6.93
C GLY A 788 5.45 -18.92 -6.06
N LEU A 789 4.37 -19.64 -6.35
CA LEU A 789 4.01 -20.89 -5.66
C LEU A 789 5.05 -21.99 -5.88
N LEU A 790 5.58 -22.10 -7.10
CA LEU A 790 6.66 -23.01 -7.45
C LEU A 790 7.91 -22.73 -6.61
N LEU A 791 8.32 -21.46 -6.49
CA LEU A 791 9.43 -21.05 -5.62
C LEU A 791 9.12 -21.41 -4.17
N LEU A 792 7.94 -21.05 -3.66
CA LEU A 792 7.56 -21.35 -2.27
C LEU A 792 7.66 -22.85 -1.97
N LEU A 793 7.07 -23.70 -2.82
CA LEU A 793 7.06 -25.15 -2.62
C LEU A 793 8.46 -25.76 -2.78
N SER A 794 9.28 -25.25 -3.69
CA SER A 794 10.66 -25.72 -3.87
C SER A 794 11.56 -25.31 -2.69
N PHE A 795 11.51 -24.05 -2.26
CA PHE A 795 12.39 -23.52 -1.21
C PHE A 795 11.90 -23.82 0.20
N ALA A 796 10.66 -23.47 0.55
CA ALA A 796 10.12 -23.72 1.88
C ALA A 796 9.72 -25.18 2.09
N GLY A 797 9.15 -25.82 1.05
CA GLY A 797 8.79 -27.23 1.07
C GLY A 797 10.02 -28.14 0.96
N LEU A 798 10.57 -28.32 -0.25
CA LEU A 798 11.62 -29.31 -0.50
C LEU A 798 12.97 -28.97 0.12
N CYS A 799 13.40 -27.70 0.14
CA CYS A 799 14.70 -27.33 0.73
C CYS A 799 14.66 -27.13 2.25
N GLY A 800 13.47 -26.84 2.80
CA GLY A 800 13.25 -26.57 4.22
C GLY A 800 12.58 -27.74 4.92
N LEU A 801 11.24 -27.78 4.87
CA LEU A 801 10.41 -28.69 5.66
C LEU A 801 10.69 -30.18 5.37
N LEU A 802 10.71 -30.57 4.10
CA LEU A 802 10.87 -31.96 3.66
C LEU A 802 12.32 -32.32 3.34
N ASN A 803 13.27 -31.51 3.80
CA ASN A 803 14.69 -31.77 3.58
C ASN A 803 15.18 -32.81 4.60
N PRO A 804 15.71 -33.97 4.15
CA PRO A 804 16.17 -35.02 5.05
C PRO A 804 17.22 -34.56 6.08
N LEU A 805 17.97 -33.51 5.78
CA LEU A 805 18.93 -32.91 6.71
C LEU A 805 18.28 -32.34 7.98
N PHE A 806 17.06 -31.79 7.85
CA PHE A 806 16.35 -31.10 8.94
C PHE A 806 15.20 -31.93 9.51
N ASP A 807 14.56 -32.73 8.66
CA ASP A 807 13.42 -33.58 9.02
C ASP A 807 13.86 -34.84 9.79
N GLY A 808 15.10 -35.29 9.60
CA GLY A 808 15.65 -36.47 10.26
C GLY A 808 15.18 -37.79 9.64
N THR A 809 14.56 -37.73 8.45
CA THR A 809 14.18 -38.93 7.70
C THR A 809 15.39 -39.65 7.11
N GLU A 810 15.53 -40.94 7.39
CA GLU A 810 16.65 -41.74 6.92
C GLU A 810 16.68 -41.87 5.39
N VAL A 811 17.82 -41.55 4.78
CA VAL A 811 18.02 -41.74 3.34
C VAL A 811 18.62 -43.13 3.09
N LEU A 812 17.74 -44.10 2.90
CA LEU A 812 18.10 -45.48 2.58
C LEU A 812 18.57 -45.63 1.13
N GLY A 813 19.56 -46.50 0.91
CA GLY A 813 20.15 -46.80 -0.40
C GLY A 813 21.56 -46.21 -0.58
N PRO A 814 22.23 -46.52 -1.70
CA PRO A 814 23.55 -45.97 -2.01
C PRO A 814 23.48 -44.43 -2.19
N PRO A 815 24.58 -43.67 -1.98
CA PRO A 815 24.54 -42.20 -1.93
C PRO A 815 23.90 -41.50 -3.14
N ILE A 816 23.93 -42.12 -4.33
CA ILE A 816 23.39 -41.53 -5.57
C ILE A 816 21.98 -42.06 -5.92
N PHE A 817 21.72 -43.36 -5.74
CA PHE A 817 20.46 -43.99 -6.18
C PHE A 817 19.47 -44.15 -5.02
N ASN A 818 18.94 -43.02 -4.56
CA ASN A 818 17.94 -42.96 -3.50
C ASN A 818 16.99 -41.77 -3.73
N ARG A 819 16.14 -41.44 -2.74
CA ARG A 819 15.17 -40.33 -2.84
C ARG A 819 15.81 -38.96 -3.16
N LEU A 820 17.08 -38.74 -2.83
CA LEU A 820 17.81 -37.51 -3.15
C LEU A 820 17.97 -37.30 -4.66
N LEU A 821 17.90 -38.38 -5.46
CA LEU A 821 17.92 -38.29 -6.92
C LEU A 821 16.71 -37.51 -7.46
N PHE A 822 15.56 -37.53 -6.78
CA PHE A 822 14.38 -36.75 -7.20
C PHE A 822 14.62 -35.25 -7.15
N TYR A 823 15.48 -34.74 -6.25
CA TYR A 823 15.89 -33.32 -6.26
C TYR A 823 16.60 -32.97 -7.58
N VAL A 824 17.51 -33.83 -8.01
CA VAL A 824 18.30 -33.61 -9.24
C VAL A 824 17.43 -33.79 -10.48
N LEU A 825 16.56 -34.82 -10.51
CA LEU A 825 15.67 -35.09 -11.65
C LEU A 825 14.57 -34.02 -11.81
N ALA A 826 13.88 -33.67 -10.72
CA ALA A 826 12.87 -32.61 -10.76
C ALA A 826 13.52 -31.27 -11.10
N GLY A 827 14.65 -30.95 -10.46
CA GLY A 827 15.44 -29.76 -10.78
C GLY A 827 15.86 -29.71 -12.25
N GLY A 828 16.37 -30.82 -12.79
CA GLY A 828 16.74 -30.94 -14.20
C GLY A 828 15.54 -30.74 -15.15
N ALA A 829 14.40 -31.36 -14.86
CA ALA A 829 13.18 -31.22 -15.65
C ALA A 829 12.67 -29.76 -15.68
N LEU A 830 12.64 -29.08 -14.53
CA LEU A 830 12.30 -27.65 -14.46
C LEU A 830 13.31 -26.80 -15.22
N GLY A 831 14.60 -27.11 -15.13
CA GLY A 831 15.67 -26.40 -15.85
C GLY A 831 15.53 -26.52 -17.36
N LEU A 832 15.19 -27.71 -17.86
CA LEU A 832 14.90 -27.97 -19.28
C LEU A 832 13.63 -27.24 -19.74
N LEU A 833 12.57 -27.26 -18.92
CA LEU A 833 11.32 -26.55 -19.22
C LEU A 833 11.55 -25.03 -19.29
N GLY A 834 12.31 -24.48 -18.34
CA GLY A 834 12.70 -23.07 -18.32
C GLY A 834 13.56 -22.69 -19.52
N PHE A 835 14.53 -23.53 -19.88
CA PHE A 835 15.34 -23.35 -21.08
C PHE A 835 14.48 -23.39 -22.37
N TRP A 836 13.52 -24.32 -22.48
CA TRP A 836 12.60 -24.40 -23.62
C TRP A 836 11.71 -23.15 -23.74
N LEU A 837 11.17 -22.65 -22.62
CA LEU A 837 10.33 -21.45 -22.60
C LEU A 837 11.07 -20.18 -23.02
N ASP A 838 12.34 -20.07 -22.65
CA ASP A 838 13.20 -18.92 -22.94
C ASP A 838 13.86 -19.02 -24.33
N ARG A 839 13.89 -20.21 -24.94
CA ARG A 839 14.46 -20.43 -26.28
C ARG A 839 13.51 -19.92 -27.38
N GLY A 840 13.88 -18.79 -28.00
CA GLY A 840 13.37 -18.37 -29.30
C GLY A 840 12.30 -17.27 -29.33
N GLN A 841 11.67 -16.89 -28.21
CA GLN A 841 10.58 -15.87 -28.22
C GLN A 841 10.59 -14.90 -27.00
N GLY A 842 11.75 -14.69 -26.39
CA GLY A 842 11.96 -13.72 -25.30
C GLY A 842 11.79 -14.29 -23.88
N ARG A 843 12.55 -13.73 -22.94
CA ARG A 843 12.67 -14.20 -21.54
C ARG A 843 11.35 -14.04 -20.77
N SER A 844 10.95 -15.08 -20.05
CA SER A 844 9.74 -15.07 -19.21
C SER A 844 10.10 -15.18 -17.73
N ARG A 845 9.35 -14.51 -16.85
CA ARG A 845 9.56 -14.58 -15.39
C ARG A 845 9.40 -16.01 -14.85
N ILE A 846 8.43 -16.76 -15.37
CA ILE A 846 8.27 -18.19 -15.04
C ILE A 846 9.49 -19.01 -15.50
N GLY A 847 10.04 -18.73 -16.69
CA GLY A 847 11.29 -19.34 -17.17
C GLY A 847 12.46 -19.08 -16.21
N GLU A 848 12.62 -17.84 -15.76
CA GLU A 848 13.58 -17.47 -14.72
C GLU A 848 13.36 -18.26 -13.42
N CYS A 849 12.12 -18.34 -12.91
CA CYS A 849 11.82 -19.07 -11.68
C CYS A 849 12.07 -20.58 -11.80
N LEU A 850 11.72 -21.18 -12.93
CA LEU A 850 12.01 -22.58 -13.24
C LEU A 850 13.51 -22.87 -13.20
N THR A 851 14.31 -22.00 -13.82
CA THR A 851 15.78 -22.12 -13.76
C THR A 851 16.34 -21.89 -12.35
N ALA A 852 15.68 -21.07 -11.52
CA ALA A 852 16.09 -20.82 -10.13
C ALA A 852 15.87 -22.07 -9.27
N CYS A 853 14.66 -22.64 -9.32
CA CYS A 853 14.35 -23.89 -8.64
C CYS A 853 15.29 -25.01 -9.08
N ALA A 854 15.56 -25.10 -10.38
CA ALA A 854 16.49 -26.08 -10.93
C ALA A 854 17.91 -25.94 -10.33
N ALA A 855 18.47 -24.72 -10.32
CA ALA A 855 19.79 -24.48 -9.76
C ALA A 855 19.87 -24.85 -8.26
N VAL A 856 18.84 -24.53 -7.50
CA VAL A 856 18.79 -24.82 -6.06
C VAL A 856 18.62 -26.30 -5.78
N LEU A 857 17.63 -26.95 -6.39
CA LEU A 857 17.35 -28.37 -6.14
C LEU A 857 18.52 -29.26 -6.56
N VAL A 858 19.18 -28.96 -7.70
CA VAL A 858 20.36 -29.70 -8.15
C VAL A 858 21.55 -29.48 -7.20
N SER A 859 21.82 -28.24 -6.79
CA SER A 859 22.94 -27.93 -5.88
C SER A 859 22.74 -28.53 -4.50
N LEU A 860 21.53 -28.42 -3.95
CA LEU A 860 21.16 -29.01 -2.66
C LEU A 860 21.27 -30.54 -2.73
N GLY A 861 20.71 -31.16 -3.78
CA GLY A 861 20.84 -32.59 -4.01
C GLY A 861 22.30 -33.06 -4.01
N ALA A 862 23.18 -32.36 -4.72
CA ALA A 862 24.61 -32.69 -4.74
C ALA A 862 25.29 -32.59 -3.37
N ILE A 863 24.98 -31.56 -2.57
CA ILE A 863 25.53 -31.39 -1.22
C ILE A 863 25.01 -32.49 -0.27
N LEU A 864 23.72 -32.82 -0.34
CA LEU A 864 23.13 -33.88 0.47
C LEU A 864 23.71 -35.26 0.12
N ILE A 865 24.02 -35.51 -1.16
CA ILE A 865 24.72 -36.72 -1.61
C ILE A 865 26.13 -36.80 -1.02
N VAL A 866 26.91 -35.72 -1.06
CA VAL A 866 28.26 -35.68 -0.42
C VAL A 866 28.15 -35.92 1.08
N ARG A 867 27.16 -35.29 1.72
CA ARG A 867 26.92 -35.47 3.15
C ARG A 867 26.53 -36.91 3.49
N GLN A 868 25.69 -37.55 2.68
CA GLN A 868 25.35 -38.96 2.87
C GLN A 868 26.59 -39.86 2.75
N ALA A 869 27.53 -39.51 1.89
CA ALA A 869 28.76 -40.27 1.68
C ALA A 869 29.71 -40.25 2.90
N PHE A 870 29.77 -39.14 3.64
CA PHE A 870 30.63 -39.01 4.83
C PHE A 870 29.90 -39.29 6.15
N ALA A 871 28.63 -38.91 6.27
CA ALA A 871 27.85 -39.00 7.50
C ALA A 871 26.91 -40.22 7.57
N GLY A 872 26.63 -40.90 6.45
CA GLY A 872 25.73 -42.05 6.37
C GLY A 872 24.24 -41.71 6.19
N PRO A 873 23.32 -42.69 6.35
CA PRO A 873 21.89 -42.56 6.05
C PRO A 873 21.13 -41.51 6.87
N GLU A 874 21.59 -41.22 8.08
CA GLU A 874 20.87 -40.33 9.01
C GLU A 874 21.07 -38.84 8.71
N LEU A 875 22.06 -38.43 7.91
CA LEU A 875 22.39 -37.06 7.45
C LEU A 875 22.54 -35.96 8.52
N ALA A 876 21.66 -35.92 9.52
CA ALA A 876 21.67 -35.03 10.67
C ALA A 876 23.00 -35.17 11.44
N PRO A 877 23.62 -34.04 11.83
CA PRO A 877 24.87 -34.08 12.57
C PRO A 877 24.61 -34.61 13.99
N ARG A 878 25.24 -35.73 14.37
CA ARG A 878 25.12 -36.27 15.74
C ARG A 878 25.86 -35.41 16.78
N SER A 879 26.89 -34.66 16.37
CA SER A 879 27.54 -33.58 17.14
C SER A 879 28.35 -32.64 16.22
N VAL A 880 28.72 -31.43 16.69
CA VAL A 880 29.62 -30.52 15.93
C VAL A 880 30.95 -31.21 15.62
N GLU A 881 31.37 -32.17 16.46
CA GLU A 881 32.59 -32.95 16.30
C GLU A 881 32.54 -33.93 15.12
N THR A 882 31.35 -34.35 14.65
CA THR A 882 31.21 -35.33 13.57
C THR A 882 31.60 -34.81 12.18
N VAL A 883 31.57 -33.49 11.94
CA VAL A 883 31.96 -32.92 10.63
C VAL A 883 33.48 -32.85 10.54
N GLY A 884 34.11 -33.88 9.98
CA GLY A 884 35.57 -33.97 9.93
C GLY A 884 36.20 -32.75 9.25
N PHE A 885 37.40 -32.35 9.70
CA PHE A 885 38.18 -31.28 9.04
C PHE A 885 38.30 -31.52 7.52
N VAL A 886 38.41 -32.79 7.10
CA VAL A 886 38.45 -33.21 5.70
C VAL A 886 37.11 -33.01 4.99
N GLU A 887 35.98 -33.32 5.62
CA GLU A 887 34.63 -33.08 5.06
C GLU A 887 34.44 -31.58 4.78
N ALA A 888 34.85 -30.71 5.72
CA ALA A 888 34.78 -29.26 5.55
C ALA A 888 35.56 -28.78 4.31
N VAL A 889 36.75 -29.35 4.07
CA VAL A 889 37.56 -29.07 2.88
C VAL A 889 36.87 -29.60 1.60
N ILE A 890 36.32 -30.82 1.61
CA ILE A 890 35.65 -31.42 0.44
C ILE A 890 34.36 -30.69 0.08
N VAL A 891 33.56 -30.27 1.05
CA VAL A 891 32.37 -29.43 0.81
C VAL A 891 32.79 -28.08 0.20
N THR A 892 33.89 -27.49 0.67
CA THR A 892 34.45 -26.25 0.08
C THR A 892 34.80 -26.47 -1.40
N ILE A 893 35.45 -27.58 -1.73
CA ILE A 893 35.80 -27.93 -3.12
C ILE A 893 34.54 -28.20 -3.96
N THR A 894 33.55 -28.91 -3.42
CA THR A 894 32.29 -29.21 -4.11
C THR A 894 31.52 -27.94 -4.46
N LEU A 895 31.46 -26.97 -3.54
CA LEU A 895 30.84 -25.67 -3.79
C LEU A 895 31.59 -24.88 -4.88
N LEU A 896 32.92 -24.96 -4.92
CA LEU A 896 33.72 -24.37 -6.00
C LEU A 896 33.45 -25.06 -7.35
N ALA A 897 33.27 -26.39 -7.37
CA ALA A 897 32.92 -27.14 -8.58
C ALA A 897 31.50 -26.82 -9.09
N LEU A 898 30.51 -26.74 -8.19
CA LEU A 898 29.16 -26.29 -8.53
C LEU A 898 29.16 -24.85 -9.05
N THR A 899 30.00 -23.98 -8.49
CA THR A 899 30.21 -22.62 -9.00
C THR A 899 30.75 -22.65 -10.43
N ALA A 900 31.66 -23.59 -10.75
CA ALA A 900 32.15 -23.77 -12.11
C ALA A 900 31.07 -24.30 -13.07
N ALA A 901 30.24 -25.26 -12.66
CA ALA A 901 29.12 -25.76 -13.46
C ALA A 901 28.07 -24.67 -13.73
N ALA A 902 27.74 -23.86 -12.72
CA ALA A 902 26.83 -22.73 -12.85
C ALA A 902 27.34 -21.66 -13.85
N ARG A 903 28.67 -21.54 -14.02
CA ARG A 903 29.24 -20.68 -15.07
C ARG A 903 28.92 -21.23 -16.46
N ILE A 904 29.14 -22.52 -16.70
CA ILE A 904 28.86 -23.16 -18.00
C ILE A 904 27.38 -23.01 -18.36
N TRP A 905 26.50 -23.27 -17.40
CA TRP A 905 25.06 -23.09 -17.62
C TRP A 905 24.68 -21.62 -17.85
N HIS A 906 25.33 -20.69 -17.15
CA HIS A 906 25.12 -19.27 -17.40
C HIS A 906 25.55 -18.85 -18.81
N GLU A 907 26.65 -19.39 -19.33
CA GLU A 907 27.11 -19.12 -20.70
C GLU A 907 26.12 -19.68 -21.74
N ALA A 908 25.46 -20.81 -21.47
CA ALA A 908 24.46 -21.39 -22.38
C ALA A 908 23.08 -20.72 -22.34
N ALA A 909 22.62 -20.29 -21.15
CA ALA A 909 21.27 -19.76 -20.95
C ALA A 909 21.21 -18.22 -20.92
N GLU A 910 22.34 -17.56 -20.66
CA GLU A 910 22.49 -16.10 -20.54
C GLU A 910 21.52 -15.40 -19.56
N ASN A 911 20.95 -16.15 -18.62
CA ASN A 911 19.89 -15.69 -17.73
C ASN A 911 20.43 -14.95 -16.47
N ARG A 912 19.66 -13.99 -15.93
CA ARG A 912 19.91 -13.31 -14.65
C ARG A 912 19.90 -14.28 -13.47
N VAL A 913 19.06 -15.31 -13.53
CA VAL A 913 18.96 -16.31 -12.47
C VAL A 913 20.18 -17.21 -12.43
N THR A 914 20.67 -17.70 -13.58
CA THR A 914 21.92 -18.48 -13.62
C THR A 914 23.12 -17.64 -13.18
N ARG A 915 23.09 -16.32 -13.44
CA ARG A 915 24.05 -15.36 -12.88
C ARG A 915 23.96 -15.24 -11.36
N LEU A 916 22.75 -15.23 -10.81
CA LEU A 916 22.51 -15.19 -9.36
C LEU A 916 22.95 -16.50 -8.71
N ALA A 917 22.59 -17.66 -9.28
CA ALA A 917 23.01 -18.97 -8.83
C ALA A 917 24.54 -19.08 -8.76
N LEU A 918 25.23 -18.62 -9.82
CA LEU A 918 26.69 -18.53 -9.82
C LEU A 918 27.24 -17.68 -8.66
N ARG A 919 26.65 -16.51 -8.40
CA ARG A 919 27.06 -15.64 -7.27
C ARG A 919 26.74 -16.26 -5.91
N ALA A 920 25.58 -16.90 -5.78
CA ALA A 920 25.12 -17.53 -4.56
C ALA A 920 26.00 -18.73 -4.20
N LEU A 921 26.34 -19.58 -5.16
CA LEU A 921 27.27 -20.69 -4.97
C LEU A 921 28.69 -20.19 -4.63
N ALA A 922 29.17 -19.14 -5.30
CA ALA A 922 30.45 -18.53 -4.95
C ALA A 922 30.44 -17.94 -3.53
N PHE A 923 29.36 -17.28 -3.14
CA PHE A 923 29.18 -16.76 -1.78
C PHE A 923 29.10 -17.89 -0.75
N ALA A 924 28.36 -18.95 -1.04
CA ALA A 924 28.25 -20.14 -0.19
C ALA A 924 29.62 -20.80 -0.01
N ALA A 925 30.43 -20.90 -1.07
CA ALA A 925 31.81 -21.41 -0.97
C ALA A 925 32.66 -20.56 -0.01
N ILE A 926 32.64 -19.23 -0.17
CA ILE A 926 33.38 -18.30 0.72
C ILE A 926 32.88 -18.38 2.16
N GLY A 927 31.56 -18.33 2.34
CA GLY A 927 30.91 -18.34 3.65
C GLY A 927 31.15 -19.65 4.39
N TRP A 928 31.01 -20.78 3.69
CA TRP A 928 31.33 -22.09 4.24
C TRP A 928 32.80 -22.18 4.66
N ALA A 929 33.74 -21.74 3.81
CA ALA A 929 35.16 -21.74 4.18
C ALA A 929 35.45 -20.85 5.40
N ALA A 930 34.88 -19.65 5.46
CA ALA A 930 35.05 -18.74 6.59
C ALA A 930 34.47 -19.31 7.89
N LEU A 931 33.30 -19.95 7.84
CA LEU A 931 32.66 -20.55 9.01
C LEU A 931 33.36 -21.85 9.42
N ALA A 932 33.52 -22.79 8.49
CA ALA A 932 34.04 -24.11 8.78
C ALA A 932 35.53 -24.07 9.12
N LEU A 933 36.36 -23.39 8.32
CA LEU A 933 37.81 -23.33 8.53
C LEU A 933 38.23 -22.12 9.37
N GLY A 934 37.56 -20.98 9.27
CA GLY A 934 37.93 -19.78 10.04
C GLY A 934 37.48 -19.84 11.51
N ILE A 935 36.39 -20.54 11.80
CA ILE A 935 35.77 -20.55 13.14
C ILE A 935 35.63 -21.97 13.68
N ALA A 936 34.78 -22.80 13.08
CA ALA A 936 34.32 -24.06 13.67
C ALA A 936 35.46 -25.07 13.86
N ARG A 937 36.37 -25.17 12.89
CA ARG A 937 37.54 -26.06 12.90
C ARG A 937 38.85 -25.29 12.93
N ASN A 938 38.84 -24.14 13.60
CA ASN A 938 40.04 -23.34 13.81
C ASN A 938 40.85 -23.92 14.98
N PRO A 939 42.13 -24.29 14.77
CA PRO A 939 43.01 -24.86 15.80
C PRO A 939 43.09 -24.10 17.12
N MET A 940 42.97 -22.77 17.09
CA MET A 940 42.98 -21.94 18.29
C MET A 940 41.67 -22.06 19.07
N LEU A 941 40.55 -22.29 18.38
CA LEU A 941 39.20 -22.30 18.95
C LEU A 941 38.73 -23.71 19.32
N ASP A 942 39.06 -24.71 18.50
CA ASP A 942 38.68 -26.10 18.72
C ASP A 942 39.67 -26.86 19.62
N GLN A 943 40.77 -26.22 20.02
CA GLN A 943 41.84 -26.75 20.87
C GLN A 943 42.46 -28.06 20.39
N SER A 944 42.22 -28.43 19.14
CA SER A 944 42.93 -29.54 18.55
C SER A 944 44.40 -29.10 18.46
N GLY A 945 45.32 -29.81 19.12
CA GLY A 945 46.71 -29.36 19.18
C GLY A 945 47.34 -29.23 17.79
N VAL A 946 48.20 -28.22 17.59
CA VAL A 946 48.97 -28.08 16.35
C VAL A 946 50.35 -28.69 16.56
N ALA A 947 50.52 -29.94 16.11
CA ALA A 947 51.80 -30.62 16.15
C ALA A 947 52.74 -30.09 15.05
N GLY A 948 54.01 -29.83 15.41
CA GLY A 948 55.08 -29.44 14.49
C GLY A 948 55.76 -28.10 14.85
N PRO A 949 56.83 -27.72 14.13
CA PRO A 949 57.49 -26.42 14.26
C PRO A 949 56.57 -25.27 13.82
N VAL A 950 56.96 -24.02 14.12
CA VAL A 950 56.14 -22.83 13.88
C VAL A 950 55.59 -22.78 12.45
N ILE A 951 56.36 -23.17 11.43
CA ILE A 951 55.98 -22.99 10.00
C ILE A 951 55.40 -24.27 9.33
N PHE A 952 55.89 -25.49 9.63
CA PHE A 952 55.49 -26.73 8.94
C PHE A 952 54.53 -27.59 9.77
N ASN A 953 53.24 -27.26 9.75
CA ASN A 953 52.21 -27.95 10.55
C ASN A 953 50.87 -28.04 9.81
N ARG A 954 49.84 -28.64 10.42
CA ARG A 954 48.50 -28.82 9.82
C ARG A 954 47.78 -27.52 9.43
N ILE A 955 48.16 -26.37 10.02
CA ILE A 955 47.65 -25.06 9.62
C ILE A 955 48.02 -24.82 8.15
N LEU A 956 49.24 -25.19 7.75
CA LEU A 956 49.70 -25.06 6.37
C LEU A 956 48.89 -25.94 5.40
N TRP A 957 48.58 -27.19 5.74
CA TRP A 957 47.89 -28.11 4.82
C TRP A 957 46.41 -27.79 4.63
N GLY A 958 45.67 -27.47 5.70
CA GLY A 958 44.25 -27.14 5.55
C GLY A 958 44.00 -25.74 5.02
N TYR A 959 44.61 -24.74 5.65
CA TYR A 959 44.43 -23.35 5.21
C TYR A 959 45.16 -23.11 3.89
N GLY A 960 46.33 -23.71 3.68
CA GLY A 960 47.05 -23.62 2.40
C GLY A 960 46.30 -24.29 1.24
N ALA A 961 45.75 -25.51 1.40
CA ALA A 961 44.99 -26.16 0.32
C ALA A 961 43.71 -25.39 -0.03
N ALA A 962 42.99 -24.87 0.97
CA ALA A 962 41.83 -24.01 0.74
C ALA A 962 42.23 -22.71 0.04
N VAL A 963 43.31 -22.04 0.48
CA VAL A 963 43.86 -20.83 -0.16
C VAL A 963 44.23 -21.10 -1.62
N LEU A 964 44.84 -22.25 -1.92
CA LEU A 964 45.18 -22.66 -3.29
C LEU A 964 43.93 -22.96 -4.14
N ALA A 965 42.92 -23.64 -3.60
CA ALA A 965 41.66 -23.90 -4.31
C ALA A 965 40.92 -22.60 -4.65
N PHE A 966 40.87 -21.65 -3.71
CA PHE A 966 40.33 -20.31 -3.96
C PHE A 966 41.17 -19.52 -4.96
N ALA A 967 42.50 -19.59 -4.91
CA ALA A 967 43.38 -18.95 -5.89
C ALA A 967 43.20 -19.56 -7.29
N GLY A 968 43.08 -20.88 -7.40
CA GLY A 968 42.83 -21.58 -8.66
C GLY A 968 41.46 -21.26 -9.26
N ALA A 969 40.40 -21.25 -8.44
CA ALA A 969 39.09 -20.82 -8.87
C ALA A 969 39.07 -19.32 -9.24
N ALA A 970 39.83 -18.48 -8.53
CA ALA A 970 40.01 -17.07 -8.86
C ALA A 970 40.68 -16.91 -10.23
N PHE A 971 41.70 -17.71 -10.52
CA PHE A 971 42.38 -17.72 -11.81
C PHE A 971 41.45 -18.17 -12.94
N TRP A 972 40.72 -19.28 -12.76
CA TRP A 972 39.81 -19.81 -13.79
C TRP A 972 38.65 -18.87 -14.13
N LEU A 973 38.21 -18.07 -13.14
CA LEU A 973 37.16 -17.06 -13.30
C LEU A 973 37.70 -15.67 -13.70
N ARG A 974 39.01 -15.49 -13.89
CA ARG A 974 39.62 -14.17 -14.10
C ARG A 974 39.06 -13.45 -15.33
N ASP A 975 38.91 -14.18 -16.43
CA ASP A 975 38.54 -13.64 -17.74
C ASP A 975 37.01 -13.52 -17.87
N ALA A 976 36.27 -14.53 -17.38
CA ALA A 976 34.82 -14.56 -17.49
C ALA A 976 34.11 -13.71 -16.42
N ARG A 977 34.60 -13.71 -15.17
CA ARG A 977 33.92 -13.11 -14.00
C ARG A 977 34.91 -12.46 -13.02
N PRO A 978 35.48 -11.29 -13.37
CA PRO A 978 36.54 -10.64 -12.58
C PRO A 978 36.10 -10.24 -11.16
N GLY A 979 34.80 -10.04 -10.92
CA GLY A 979 34.27 -9.75 -9.57
C GLY A 979 34.34 -10.93 -8.61
N ILE A 980 33.93 -12.12 -9.07
CA ILE A 980 33.98 -13.36 -8.27
C ILE A 980 35.43 -13.80 -8.10
N SER A 981 36.21 -13.70 -9.18
CA SER A 981 37.66 -13.92 -9.16
C SER A 981 38.35 -13.11 -8.06
N ARG A 982 38.11 -11.79 -7.98
CA ARG A 982 38.65 -10.92 -6.92
C ARG A 982 38.14 -11.25 -5.52
N ALA A 983 36.91 -11.77 -5.39
CA ALA A 983 36.38 -12.19 -4.10
C ALA A 983 37.10 -13.44 -3.61
N PHE A 984 37.25 -14.46 -4.46
CA PHE A 984 38.05 -15.66 -4.17
C PHE A 984 39.51 -15.31 -3.87
N ALA A 985 40.12 -14.38 -4.61
CA ALA A 985 41.47 -13.88 -4.32
C ALA A 985 41.56 -13.20 -2.94
N ARG A 986 40.55 -12.42 -2.53
CA ARG A 986 40.51 -11.82 -1.18
C ARG A 986 40.32 -12.85 -0.07
N THR A 987 39.49 -13.86 -0.29
CA THR A 987 39.35 -14.99 0.65
C THR A 987 40.68 -15.72 0.81
N ALA A 988 41.46 -15.86 -0.27
CA ALA A 988 42.82 -16.38 -0.21
C ALA A 988 43.76 -15.47 0.62
N TRP A 989 43.73 -14.14 0.44
CA TRP A 989 44.50 -13.19 1.28
C TRP A 989 44.09 -13.21 2.76
N ALA A 990 42.80 -13.28 3.06
CA ALA A 990 42.29 -13.38 4.43
C ALA A 990 42.73 -14.71 5.08
N GLY A 991 42.66 -15.82 4.35
CA GLY A 991 43.21 -17.10 4.78
C GLY A 991 44.71 -17.03 5.07
N THR A 992 45.45 -16.21 4.31
CA THR A 992 46.89 -15.97 4.53
C THR A 992 47.16 -15.17 5.80
N ALA A 993 46.42 -14.08 6.05
CA ALA A 993 46.56 -13.26 7.26
C ALA A 993 46.15 -14.02 8.53
N LEU A 994 45.05 -14.79 8.45
CA LEU A 994 44.63 -15.68 9.54
C LEU A 994 45.70 -16.74 9.80
N GLY A 995 46.26 -17.34 8.75
CA GLY A 995 47.42 -18.21 8.86
C GLY A 995 48.58 -17.52 9.60
N ALA A 996 48.98 -16.31 9.20
CA ALA A 996 50.07 -15.56 9.83
C ALA A 996 49.83 -15.22 11.31
N PHE A 997 48.61 -14.83 11.68
CA PHE A 997 48.22 -14.63 13.07
C PHE A 997 48.35 -15.92 13.89
N LEU A 998 47.81 -17.03 13.39
CA LEU A 998 47.90 -18.32 14.07
C LEU A 998 49.37 -18.76 14.23
N LEU A 999 50.24 -18.44 13.28
CA LEU A 999 51.68 -18.69 13.38
C LEU A 999 52.36 -17.80 14.45
N LEU A 1000 52.02 -16.50 14.54
CA LEU A 1000 52.59 -15.57 15.55
C LEU A 1000 52.11 -15.91 16.96
N ARG A 1001 50.84 -16.29 17.09
CA ARG A 1001 50.26 -16.79 18.35
C ARG A 1001 50.92 -18.09 18.79
N HIS A 1002 51.19 -19.01 17.86
CA HIS A 1002 51.97 -20.20 18.13
C HIS A 1002 53.42 -19.86 18.57
N GLY A 1003 53.97 -18.71 18.15
CA GLY A 1003 55.28 -18.21 18.59
C GLY A 1003 55.33 -17.68 20.03
N PHE A 1004 54.35 -16.90 20.48
CA PHE A 1004 54.26 -16.40 21.86
C PHE A 1004 53.71 -17.44 22.86
N HIS A 1005 52.88 -18.39 22.39
CA HIS A 1005 52.08 -19.28 23.27
C HIS A 1005 52.26 -20.80 23.01
N GLY A 1006 52.98 -21.24 21.97
CA GLY A 1006 53.29 -22.67 21.73
C GLY A 1006 52.20 -23.50 20.99
N PRO A 1007 52.27 -24.85 21.02
CA PRO A 1007 51.44 -25.79 20.22
C PRO A 1007 49.93 -25.73 20.42
N LEU A 1008 49.50 -25.18 21.55
CA LEU A 1008 48.08 -25.00 21.88
C LEU A 1008 47.57 -23.60 21.49
N LEU A 1009 48.46 -22.69 21.04
CA LEU A 1009 48.15 -21.30 20.66
C LEU A 1009 47.49 -20.46 21.77
N VAL A 1010 47.32 -21.02 22.97
CA VAL A 1010 46.64 -20.42 24.12
C VAL A 1010 47.48 -20.73 25.36
N SER A 1011 47.81 -19.69 26.14
CA SER A 1011 48.42 -19.79 27.47
C SER A 1011 47.61 -18.99 28.49
N GLY A 1012 47.84 -19.20 29.79
CA GLY A 1012 47.16 -18.49 30.88
C GLY A 1012 47.60 -17.03 31.08
N GLU A 1013 48.72 -16.62 30.50
CA GLU A 1013 49.22 -15.24 30.55
C GLU A 1013 48.37 -14.28 29.68
N PRO A 1014 47.99 -13.08 30.19
CA PRO A 1014 47.25 -12.09 29.43
C PRO A 1014 48.09 -11.48 28.29
N VAL A 1015 47.41 -10.84 27.33
CA VAL A 1015 48.08 -10.11 26.25
C VAL A 1015 48.90 -8.97 26.85
N THR A 1016 50.22 -9.07 26.73
CA THR A 1016 51.12 -8.09 27.33
C THR A 1016 51.11 -6.76 26.56
N LEU A 1017 51.49 -5.66 27.22
CA LEU A 1017 51.56 -4.34 26.58
C LEU A 1017 52.52 -4.30 25.38
N ALA A 1018 53.57 -5.13 25.39
CA ALA A 1018 54.48 -5.30 24.26
C ALA A 1018 53.87 -6.13 23.11
N GLU A 1019 53.16 -7.22 23.41
CA GLU A 1019 52.42 -8.01 22.42
C GLU A 1019 51.33 -7.16 21.73
N ALA A 1020 50.61 -6.35 22.52
CA ALA A 1020 49.64 -5.35 22.04
C ALA A 1020 50.29 -4.30 21.12
N GLY A 1021 51.46 -3.78 21.50
CA GLY A 1021 52.26 -2.88 20.66
C GLY A 1021 52.70 -3.51 19.34
N CYS A 1022 53.08 -4.79 19.33
CA CYS A 1022 53.43 -5.55 18.12
C CYS A 1022 52.22 -5.77 17.20
N TYR A 1023 51.05 -6.10 17.74
CA TYR A 1023 49.81 -6.17 16.95
C TYR A 1023 49.44 -4.81 16.33
N ALA A 1024 49.56 -3.72 17.11
CA ALA A 1024 49.35 -2.37 16.62
C ALA A 1024 50.35 -1.99 15.51
N ALA A 1025 51.62 -2.38 15.65
CA ALA A 1025 52.65 -2.17 14.65
C ALA A 1025 52.39 -2.94 13.34
N ILE A 1026 52.04 -4.24 13.41
CA ILE A 1026 51.61 -5.03 12.24
C ILE A 1026 50.39 -4.38 11.58
N GLY A 1027 49.45 -3.86 12.39
CA GLY A 1027 48.30 -3.10 11.92
C GLY A 1027 48.68 -1.84 11.13
N PHE A 1028 49.60 -1.02 11.65
CA PHE A 1028 50.09 0.17 10.93
C PHE A 1028 50.90 -0.20 9.67
N ILE A 1029 51.70 -1.27 9.69
CA ILE A 1029 52.44 -1.76 8.53
C ILE A 1029 51.48 -2.28 7.44
N MET A 1030 50.49 -3.09 7.81
CA MET A 1030 49.46 -3.57 6.90
C MET A 1030 48.63 -2.42 6.36
N ALA A 1031 48.35 -1.38 7.16
CA ALA A 1031 47.67 -0.18 6.69
C ALA A 1031 48.49 0.55 5.62
N ILE A 1032 49.80 0.71 5.82
CA ILE A 1032 50.69 1.32 4.84
C ILE A 1032 50.80 0.45 3.57
N ALA A 1033 51.02 -0.87 3.70
CA ALA A 1033 51.09 -1.79 2.56
C ALA A 1033 49.79 -1.81 1.74
N ALA A 1034 48.66 -1.75 2.42
CA ALA A 1034 47.34 -1.68 1.79
C ALA A 1034 47.14 -0.32 1.09
N MET A 1035 47.63 0.78 1.66
CA MET A 1035 47.64 2.11 1.01
C MET A 1035 48.58 2.15 -0.22
N ILE A 1036 49.74 1.50 -0.17
CA ILE A 1036 50.69 1.38 -1.30
C ILE A 1036 50.10 0.54 -2.44
N ALA A 1037 49.42 -0.57 -2.13
CA ALA A 1037 48.73 -1.39 -3.13
C ALA A 1037 47.65 -0.60 -3.88
N GLY A 1038 47.25 0.57 -3.37
CA GLY A 1038 46.43 1.59 -4.02
C GLY A 1038 44.96 1.24 -4.14
N THR A 1039 44.64 -0.03 -4.31
CA THR A 1039 43.27 -0.54 -4.37
C THR A 1039 43.19 -1.88 -3.66
N VAL A 1040 42.24 -2.01 -2.73
CA VAL A 1040 41.81 -3.34 -2.29
C VAL A 1040 40.55 -3.70 -3.03
N THR A 1041 40.58 -4.95 -3.45
CA THR A 1041 39.55 -5.70 -4.14
C THR A 1041 38.07 -5.48 -3.86
N LEU A 1042 37.63 -4.81 -2.79
CA LEU A 1042 36.39 -5.10 -2.07
C LEU A 1042 35.10 -5.17 -2.92
N GLN A 1043 34.40 -6.32 -2.82
CA GLN A 1043 33.15 -6.65 -3.53
C GLN A 1043 33.17 -6.40 -5.05
N GLY A 1044 34.32 -6.56 -5.71
CA GLY A 1044 34.40 -6.42 -7.16
C GLY A 1044 34.41 -4.96 -7.63
N ARG A 1045 34.59 -4.02 -6.72
CA ARG A 1045 35.12 -2.69 -7.06
C ARG A 1045 36.58 -2.69 -6.68
N ALA A 1046 37.43 -2.16 -7.55
CA ALA A 1046 38.70 -1.66 -7.07
C ALA A 1046 38.31 -0.52 -6.14
N VAL A 1047 38.16 -0.84 -4.86
CA VAL A 1047 37.91 0.18 -3.86
C VAL A 1047 39.30 0.76 -3.65
N PRO A 1048 39.55 1.99 -4.14
CA PRO A 1048 40.75 2.68 -3.71
C PRO A 1048 40.71 2.64 -2.20
N LEU A 1049 41.73 2.04 -1.60
CA LEU A 1049 41.78 1.97 -0.15
C LEU A 1049 41.85 3.39 0.31
N ARG A 1050 40.72 3.86 0.83
CA ARG A 1050 40.59 5.19 1.36
C ARG A 1050 41.59 5.29 2.49
N PRO A 1051 42.65 6.09 2.33
CA PRO A 1051 43.70 6.20 3.34
C PRO A 1051 43.10 6.51 4.72
N GLU A 1052 41.92 7.14 4.76
CA GLU A 1052 41.13 7.39 5.97
C GLU A 1052 40.73 6.10 6.70
N SER A 1053 40.27 5.07 5.98
CA SER A 1053 39.80 3.82 6.60
C SER A 1053 40.95 2.98 7.14
N ALA A 1054 42.07 2.95 6.43
CA ALA A 1054 43.29 2.31 6.90
C ALA A 1054 43.82 3.03 8.15
N ALA A 1055 43.73 4.37 8.17
CA ALA A 1055 44.09 5.19 9.32
C ALA A 1055 43.19 4.93 10.54
N ILE A 1056 41.87 4.96 10.37
CA ILE A 1056 40.93 4.73 11.47
C ILE A 1056 41.11 3.32 12.04
N ALA A 1057 41.18 2.29 11.19
CA ALA A 1057 41.25 0.91 11.64
C ALA A 1057 42.54 0.64 12.43
N SER A 1058 43.70 1.07 11.91
CA SER A 1058 44.98 0.90 12.61
C SER A 1058 45.05 1.71 13.91
N CYS A 1059 44.58 2.97 13.91
CA CYS A 1059 44.50 3.79 15.12
C CYS A 1059 43.53 3.23 16.18
N ALA A 1060 42.42 2.63 15.76
CA ALA A 1060 41.46 2.01 16.66
C ALA A 1060 42.01 0.72 17.29
N VAL A 1061 42.71 -0.11 16.50
CA VAL A 1061 43.41 -1.30 17.02
C VAL A 1061 44.44 -0.89 18.09
N PHE A 1062 45.20 0.18 17.82
CA PHE A 1062 46.12 0.73 18.82
C PHE A 1062 45.41 1.23 20.08
N ALA A 1063 44.37 2.06 19.93
CA ALA A 1063 43.61 2.58 21.07
C ALA A 1063 42.94 1.48 21.90
N GLY A 1064 42.42 0.42 21.26
CA GLY A 1064 41.79 -0.71 21.93
C GLY A 1064 42.80 -1.61 22.64
N LEU A 1065 43.82 -2.08 21.92
CA LEU A 1065 44.78 -3.04 22.48
C LEU A 1065 45.67 -2.39 23.54
N SER A 1066 46.28 -1.24 23.24
CA SER A 1066 47.16 -0.56 24.21
C SER A 1066 46.38 0.31 25.19
N GLY A 1067 45.36 1.05 24.76
CA GLY A 1067 44.63 1.98 25.62
C GLY A 1067 43.60 1.34 26.55
N VAL A 1068 43.16 0.12 26.27
CA VAL A 1068 42.15 -0.57 27.08
C VAL A 1068 42.64 -1.93 27.55
N VAL A 1069 42.97 -2.85 26.62
CA VAL A 1069 43.22 -4.27 26.96
C VAL A 1069 44.49 -4.45 27.78
N ALA A 1070 45.59 -3.87 27.33
CA ALA A 1070 46.89 -3.97 27.99
C ALA A 1070 47.24 -2.72 28.79
N ASN A 1071 46.25 -1.87 29.12
CA ASN A 1071 46.49 -0.62 29.82
C ASN A 1071 46.91 -0.88 31.28
N PRO A 1072 48.06 -0.35 31.74
CA PRO A 1072 48.55 -0.60 33.10
C PRO A 1072 47.65 -0.01 34.20
N LEU A 1073 46.81 0.99 33.89
CA LEU A 1073 45.80 1.54 34.81
C LEU A 1073 44.56 0.64 34.96
N LEU A 1074 44.44 -0.40 34.11
CA LEU A 1074 43.29 -1.30 34.08
C LEU A 1074 43.67 -2.77 34.30
N SER A 1075 44.89 -3.18 33.93
CA SER A 1075 45.31 -4.59 33.87
C SER A 1075 46.08 -5.07 35.11
N GLU A 1076 46.34 -4.19 36.10
CA GLU A 1076 47.13 -4.48 37.32
C GLU A 1076 48.56 -5.00 37.05
N VAL A 1077 48.99 -5.07 35.79
CA VAL A 1077 50.33 -5.50 35.41
C VAL A 1077 51.29 -4.31 35.58
N PRO A 1078 52.33 -4.42 36.44
CA PRO A 1078 53.25 -3.32 36.66
C PRO A 1078 54.04 -2.99 35.39
N LEU A 1079 54.42 -1.73 35.26
CA LEU A 1079 55.26 -1.29 34.14
C LEU A 1079 56.66 -1.90 34.26
N ALA A 1080 57.04 -2.73 33.28
CA ALA A 1080 58.37 -3.34 33.21
C ALA A 1080 59.32 -2.47 32.37
N GLY A 1081 60.44 -2.04 32.98
CA GLY A 1081 61.49 -1.23 32.36
C GLY A 1081 61.92 -0.01 33.20
N LEU A 1082 62.75 0.86 32.64
CA LEU A 1082 63.28 2.06 33.31
C LEU A 1082 62.27 3.23 33.22
N PHE A 1083 62.34 4.21 34.13
CA PHE A 1083 61.52 5.44 34.04
C PHE A 1083 61.77 6.09 32.67
N ILE A 1084 60.69 6.34 31.90
CA ILE A 1084 60.69 6.79 30.50
C ILE A 1084 61.05 5.71 29.43
N LEU A 1085 61.73 4.60 29.77
CA LEU A 1085 62.14 3.52 28.85
C LEU A 1085 61.60 2.14 29.29
N ASP A 1086 60.30 1.93 29.10
CA ASP A 1086 59.60 0.74 29.56
C ASP A 1086 58.61 0.18 28.52
N ASN A 1087 57.82 -0.81 28.92
CA ASN A 1087 56.75 -1.33 28.07
C ASN A 1087 55.70 -0.28 27.69
N ALA A 1088 55.54 0.84 28.42
CA ALA A 1088 54.70 1.96 28.00
C ALA A 1088 55.29 2.73 26.81
N LEU A 1089 56.61 2.70 26.63
CA LEU A 1089 57.24 3.17 25.40
C LEU A 1089 56.86 2.31 24.19
N VAL A 1090 57.00 0.97 24.26
CA VAL A 1090 56.61 0.07 23.15
C VAL A 1090 55.09 0.00 22.96
N GLY A 1091 54.36 0.17 24.05
CA GLY A 1091 52.90 0.09 24.11
C GLY A 1091 52.18 1.34 23.65
N TYR A 1092 52.67 2.54 24.00
CA TYR A 1092 52.01 3.83 23.70
C TYR A 1092 52.84 4.75 22.81
N LEU A 1093 54.12 4.97 23.14
CA LEU A 1093 54.94 5.93 22.40
C LEU A 1093 55.35 5.42 21.01
N LEU A 1094 55.76 4.15 20.86
CA LEU A 1094 56.17 3.56 19.58
C LEU A 1094 55.01 3.54 18.56
N PRO A 1095 53.78 3.09 18.90
CA PRO A 1095 52.66 3.20 17.97
C PRO A 1095 52.22 4.67 17.76
N ALA A 1096 52.34 5.56 18.75
CA ALA A 1096 52.06 6.99 18.57
C ALA A 1096 53.07 7.69 17.64
N LEU A 1097 54.33 7.27 17.67
CA LEU A 1097 55.37 7.71 16.74
C LEU A 1097 55.16 7.13 15.34
N LEU A 1098 54.78 5.85 15.21
CA LEU A 1098 54.39 5.25 13.93
C LEU A 1098 53.13 5.91 13.35
N ALA A 1099 52.18 6.31 14.20
CA ALA A 1099 51.04 7.13 13.80
C ALA A 1099 51.49 8.53 13.36
N PHE A 1100 52.38 9.20 14.08
CA PHE A 1100 52.96 10.48 13.64
C PHE A 1100 53.70 10.35 12.29
N ALA A 1101 54.46 9.25 12.09
CA ALA A 1101 55.13 8.94 10.84
C ALA A 1101 54.12 8.69 9.70
N ALA A 1102 53.04 7.95 9.97
CA ALA A 1102 51.93 7.78 9.02
C ALA A 1102 51.21 9.12 8.73
N ALA A 1103 51.06 10.01 9.71
CA ALA A 1103 50.50 11.36 9.53
C ALA A 1103 51.39 12.23 8.63
N ARG A 1104 52.72 12.10 8.77
CA ARG A 1104 53.67 12.80 7.93
C ARG A 1104 53.69 12.22 6.51
N TRP A 1105 53.75 10.89 6.37
CA TRP A 1105 53.72 10.22 5.08
C TRP A 1105 52.43 10.56 4.32
N THR A 1106 51.29 10.56 5.00
CA THR A 1106 50.02 10.99 4.39
C THR A 1106 50.02 12.47 4.03
N ARG A 1107 50.68 13.37 4.78
CA ARG A 1107 50.83 14.78 4.39
C ARG A 1107 51.56 14.96 3.05
N GLU A 1108 52.55 14.10 2.78
CA GLU A 1108 53.42 14.20 1.60
C GLU A 1108 52.85 13.44 0.38
N PHE A 1109 52.24 12.26 0.57
CA PHE A 1109 51.81 11.37 -0.53
C PHE A 1109 50.31 11.21 -0.71
N VAL A 1110 49.49 11.69 0.24
CA VAL A 1110 48.03 11.56 0.20
C VAL A 1110 47.38 12.94 0.20
N ALA A 1111 46.63 13.26 -0.86
CA ALA A 1111 46.01 14.58 -1.01
C ALA A 1111 44.94 14.89 0.07
N ALA A 1112 44.37 13.87 0.71
CA ALA A 1112 43.33 14.04 1.72
C ALA A 1112 43.89 14.48 3.07
N ALA A 1113 43.30 15.52 3.66
CA ALA A 1113 43.71 16.05 4.97
C ALA A 1113 43.22 15.23 6.17
N LEU A 1114 42.21 14.37 5.98
CA LEU A 1114 41.57 13.62 7.06
C LEU A 1114 42.43 12.46 7.62
N PRO A 1115 43.06 11.58 6.81
CA PRO A 1115 43.96 10.53 7.32
C PRO A 1115 45.11 11.13 8.13
N ARG A 1116 45.67 12.24 7.62
CA ARG A 1116 46.68 13.03 8.32
C ARG A 1116 46.19 13.53 9.68
N ARG A 1117 44.96 14.05 9.76
CA ARG A 1117 44.37 14.53 11.03
C ARG A 1117 44.07 13.40 12.00
N ILE A 1118 43.68 12.22 11.50
CA ILE A 1118 43.38 11.04 12.33
C ILE A 1118 44.66 10.49 12.94
N PHE A 1119 45.65 10.19 12.11
CA PHE A 1119 46.97 9.76 12.59
C PHE A 1119 47.61 10.83 13.49
N GLY A 1120 47.47 12.12 13.16
CA GLY A 1120 47.97 13.23 13.96
C GLY A 1120 47.25 13.38 15.31
N GLY A 1121 45.94 13.21 15.35
CA GLY A 1121 45.16 13.20 16.58
C GLY A 1121 45.50 12.01 17.48
N THR A 1122 45.65 10.82 16.89
CA THR A 1122 46.09 9.61 17.62
C THR A 1122 47.49 9.77 18.19
N ALA A 1123 48.40 10.45 17.47
CA ALA A 1123 49.72 10.79 18.00
C ALA A 1123 49.63 11.76 19.20
N ILE A 1124 48.80 12.80 19.13
CA ILE A 1124 48.62 13.78 20.23
C ILE A 1124 47.99 13.12 21.46
N ILE A 1125 46.95 12.30 21.27
CA ILE A 1125 46.28 11.60 22.36
C ILE A 1125 47.19 10.53 22.95
N GLY A 1126 47.90 9.75 22.12
CA GLY A 1126 48.87 8.74 22.59
C GLY A 1126 50.02 9.37 23.38
N ALA A 1127 50.49 10.55 22.96
CA ALA A 1127 51.49 11.33 23.69
C ALA A 1127 50.95 11.93 25.01
N LEU A 1128 49.71 12.43 25.02
CA LEU A 1128 49.05 12.92 26.25
C LEU A 1128 48.78 11.77 27.24
N ALA A 1129 48.37 10.61 26.74
CA ALA A 1129 48.14 9.41 27.57
C ALA A 1129 49.44 8.94 28.21
N TYR A 1130 50.53 8.87 27.43
CA TYR A 1130 51.87 8.63 27.96
C TYR A 1130 52.25 9.67 29.02
N LEU A 1131 52.02 10.97 28.77
CA LEU A 1131 52.32 12.04 29.73
C LEU A 1131 51.52 11.93 31.03
N LEU A 1132 50.23 11.63 30.97
CA LEU A 1132 49.37 11.49 32.16
C LEU A 1132 49.72 10.22 32.96
N ILE A 1133 50.06 9.12 32.29
CA ILE A 1133 50.54 7.89 32.93
C ILE A 1133 51.86 8.16 33.66
N GLU A 1134 52.76 8.93 33.06
CA GLU A 1134 54.02 9.31 33.71
C GLU A 1134 53.82 10.34 34.85
N VAL A 1135 52.82 11.23 34.76
CA VAL A 1135 52.42 12.10 35.90
C VAL A 1135 51.93 11.24 37.07
N ARG A 1136 51.12 10.21 36.81
CA ARG A 1136 50.66 9.28 37.87
C ARG A 1136 51.83 8.46 38.42
N ARG A 1137 52.71 7.93 37.55
CA ARG A 1137 53.90 7.17 37.94
C ARG A 1137 54.85 8.01 38.80
N TRP A 1138 54.94 9.32 38.57
CA TRP A 1138 55.75 10.23 39.38
C TRP A 1138 55.28 10.33 40.84
N PHE A 1139 53.97 10.37 41.08
CA PHE A 1139 53.42 10.43 42.44
C PHE A 1139 53.35 9.07 43.13
N VAL A 1140 53.28 7.96 42.37
CA VAL A 1140 52.90 6.65 42.92
C VAL A 1140 53.89 5.49 42.65
N GLY A 1141 54.74 5.54 41.62
CA GLY A 1141 55.72 4.49 41.26
C GLY A 1141 55.28 3.58 40.08
N PRO A 1142 56.02 2.49 39.76
CA PRO A 1142 55.77 1.61 38.60
C PRO A 1142 54.49 0.76 38.70
N ASP A 1143 53.92 0.67 39.89
CA ASP A 1143 52.54 0.23 40.12
C ASP A 1143 51.66 1.48 40.22
N LEU A 1144 50.71 1.64 39.30
CA LEU A 1144 49.98 2.89 39.13
C LEU A 1144 48.74 3.01 40.04
N LEU A 1145 48.39 1.94 40.77
CA LEU A 1145 47.08 1.76 41.42
C LEU A 1145 47.04 2.06 42.93
N ALA A 1146 48.03 2.73 43.52
CA ALA A 1146 47.98 3.03 44.96
C ALA A 1146 46.86 4.04 45.37
N ASP A 1147 46.36 3.93 46.61
CA ASP A 1147 45.15 4.62 47.09
C ASP A 1147 45.28 6.14 47.31
N GLY A 1148 44.20 6.85 46.97
CA GLY A 1148 44.00 8.28 47.23
C GLY A 1148 44.42 9.20 46.08
N ILE A 1149 43.61 10.22 45.82
CA ILE A 1149 43.97 11.33 44.93
C ILE A 1149 43.95 12.60 45.75
N ALA A 1150 45.11 13.19 45.97
CA ALA A 1150 45.22 14.41 46.76
C ALA A 1150 44.61 15.61 46.01
N ALA A 1151 44.11 16.61 46.74
CA ALA A 1151 43.68 17.88 46.14
C ALA A 1151 44.79 18.53 45.29
N THR A 1152 46.06 18.37 45.72
CA THR A 1152 47.24 18.80 44.96
C THR A 1152 47.46 17.99 43.68
N GLU A 1153 47.15 16.70 43.66
CA GLU A 1153 47.16 15.86 42.46
C GLU A 1153 46.04 16.27 41.49
N LEU A 1154 44.84 16.60 42.00
CA LEU A 1154 43.71 17.12 41.21
C LEU A 1154 44.03 18.46 40.53
N TYR A 1155 44.81 19.31 41.21
CA TYR A 1155 45.34 20.54 40.63
C TYR A 1155 46.53 20.27 39.68
N ALA A 1156 47.40 19.29 39.97
CA ALA A 1156 48.50 18.90 39.09
C ALA A 1156 48.00 18.34 37.75
N TYR A 1157 46.89 17.59 37.73
CA TYR A 1157 46.22 17.20 36.49
C TYR A 1157 45.68 18.40 35.72
N SER A 1158 45.01 19.35 36.40
CA SER A 1158 44.51 20.59 35.77
C SER A 1158 45.67 21.43 35.20
N ALA A 1159 46.82 21.46 35.88
CA ALA A 1159 48.02 22.14 35.43
C ALA A 1159 48.73 21.41 34.27
N ALA A 1160 48.85 20.07 34.31
CA ALA A 1160 49.48 19.27 33.25
C ALA A 1160 48.68 19.33 31.94
N ILE A 1161 47.35 19.32 32.02
CA ILE A 1161 46.45 19.51 30.87
C ILE A 1161 46.61 20.92 30.31
N LEU A 1162 46.65 21.95 31.17
CA LEU A 1162 46.85 23.34 30.76
C LEU A 1162 48.24 23.53 30.11
N LEU A 1163 49.30 22.96 30.68
CA LEU A 1163 50.68 23.01 30.16
C LEU A 1163 50.81 22.30 28.81
N ASN A 1164 50.19 21.12 28.64
CA ASN A 1164 50.15 20.43 27.35
C ASN A 1164 49.40 21.27 26.29
N GLY A 1165 48.29 21.92 26.68
CA GLY A 1165 47.57 22.87 25.83
C GLY A 1165 48.44 24.06 25.40
N VAL A 1166 49.18 24.66 26.32
CA VAL A 1166 50.11 25.76 26.03
C VAL A 1166 51.28 25.30 25.15
N ALA A 1167 51.84 24.11 25.37
CA ALA A 1167 52.93 23.55 24.56
C ALA A 1167 52.49 23.26 23.11
N LEU A 1168 51.29 22.73 22.92
CA LEU A 1168 50.68 22.54 21.60
C LEU A 1168 50.42 23.88 20.89
N LEU A 1169 50.01 24.91 21.63
CA LEU A 1169 49.81 26.26 21.09
C LEU A 1169 51.14 26.83 20.58
N ALA A 1170 52.21 26.69 21.36
CA ALA A 1170 53.55 27.11 20.99
C ALA A 1170 54.08 26.34 19.76
N LEU A 1171 53.89 25.03 19.69
CA LEU A 1171 54.27 24.20 18.53
C LEU A 1171 53.45 24.58 17.27
N GLY A 1172 52.17 24.93 17.45
CA GLY A 1172 51.27 25.39 16.41
C GLY A 1172 51.65 26.76 15.83
N PHE A 1173 52.24 27.64 16.64
CA PHE A 1173 52.87 28.87 16.13
C PHE A 1173 54.17 28.57 15.38
N ARG A 1174 55.05 27.72 15.95
CA ARG A 1174 56.36 27.41 15.35
C ARG A 1174 56.26 26.67 14.01
N LEU A 1175 55.32 25.74 13.88
CA LEU A 1175 55.07 24.98 12.65
C LEU A 1175 54.08 25.67 11.69
N GLN A 1176 53.66 26.91 12.03
CA GLN A 1176 52.64 27.69 11.33
C GLN A 1176 51.34 26.90 11.05
N SER A 1177 51.03 25.89 11.86
CA SER A 1177 49.92 24.98 11.63
C SER A 1177 48.66 25.48 12.35
N LYS A 1178 47.65 25.90 11.57
CA LYS A 1178 46.32 26.29 12.08
C LYS A 1178 45.65 25.16 12.86
N ASP A 1179 45.82 23.92 12.41
CA ASP A 1179 45.22 22.72 13.05
C ASP A 1179 45.80 22.49 14.46
N LEU A 1180 47.09 22.77 14.69
CA LEU A 1180 47.72 22.63 16.02
C LEU A 1180 47.28 23.72 17.00
N ARG A 1181 47.07 24.97 16.54
CA ARG A 1181 46.59 26.08 17.40
C ARG A 1181 45.13 25.91 17.82
N LEU A 1182 44.29 25.35 16.95
CA LEU A 1182 42.92 24.99 17.29
C LEU A 1182 42.88 23.82 18.29
N ALA A 1183 43.75 22.82 18.12
CA ALA A 1183 43.85 21.70 19.05
C ALA A 1183 44.23 22.16 20.47
N SER A 1184 45.14 23.14 20.61
CA SER A 1184 45.48 23.72 21.92
C SER A 1184 44.33 24.48 22.58
N LEU A 1185 43.53 25.22 21.81
CA LEU A 1185 42.39 25.96 22.35
C LEU A 1185 41.35 25.01 22.98
N ALA A 1186 41.11 23.87 22.34
CA ALA A 1186 40.21 22.83 22.85
C ALA A 1186 40.69 22.25 24.19
N VAL A 1187 42.00 21.97 24.32
CA VAL A 1187 42.60 21.46 25.56
C VAL A 1187 42.45 22.46 26.72
N VAL A 1188 42.55 23.77 26.45
CA VAL A 1188 42.38 24.83 27.45
C VAL A 1188 40.90 24.99 27.86
N THR A 1189 39.94 24.90 26.94
CA THR A 1189 38.50 24.98 27.27
C THR A 1189 38.06 23.85 28.20
N ILE A 1190 38.60 22.64 28.02
CA ILE A 1190 38.30 21.49 28.89
C ILE A 1190 38.73 21.77 30.35
N ALA A 1191 39.84 22.49 30.55
CA ALA A 1191 40.28 22.89 31.88
C ALA A 1191 39.28 23.85 32.57
N ILE A 1192 38.64 24.76 31.80
CA ILE A 1192 37.66 25.74 32.32
C ILE A 1192 36.34 25.07 32.69
N CYS A 1193 35.83 24.16 31.86
CA CYS A 1193 34.58 23.46 32.15
C CYS A 1193 34.67 22.57 33.39
N LYS A 1194 35.83 21.93 33.62
CA LYS A 1194 36.08 21.13 34.84
C LYS A 1194 35.87 21.97 36.10
N ALA A 1195 36.29 23.23 36.10
CA ALA A 1195 36.13 24.13 37.25
C ALA A 1195 34.65 24.48 37.53
N PHE A 1196 33.83 24.66 36.49
CA PHE A 1196 32.41 25.03 36.67
C PHE A 1196 31.55 23.89 37.23
N LEU A 1197 31.75 22.68 36.71
CA LEU A 1197 30.87 21.55 37.00
C LEU A 1197 31.21 20.85 38.31
N VAL A 1198 32.48 20.87 38.69
CA VAL A 1198 32.97 20.14 39.87
C VAL A 1198 33.11 21.07 41.08
N ASP A 1199 33.25 22.40 40.88
CA ASP A 1199 33.56 23.32 41.98
C ASP A 1199 32.36 24.19 42.47
N MET A 1200 31.17 24.22 41.80
CA MET A 1200 30.04 25.15 42.12
C MET A 1200 28.70 24.51 42.60
N SER A 1201 28.60 23.20 42.80
CA SER A 1201 27.31 22.47 42.91
C SER A 1201 26.54 22.55 44.26
N GLY A 1202 26.52 23.68 44.99
CA GLY A 1202 26.04 23.75 46.40
C GLY A 1202 24.96 24.78 46.85
N LEU A 1203 24.04 25.31 46.01
CA LEU A 1203 23.14 26.47 46.36
C LEU A 1203 21.62 26.33 45.99
N GLU A 1204 20.64 26.86 46.78
CA GLU A 1204 19.14 26.74 46.57
C GLU A 1204 18.27 28.03 46.75
N GLY A 1205 17.00 28.00 46.28
CA GLY A 1205 15.95 29.03 46.53
C GLY A 1205 16.06 30.32 45.71
N LEU A 1206 15.69 31.46 46.31
CA LEU A 1206 15.92 32.80 45.73
C LEU A 1206 17.41 33.05 45.43
N LEU A 1207 18.32 32.46 46.23
CA LEU A 1207 19.78 32.51 46.01
C LEU A 1207 20.22 31.71 44.78
N ARG A 1208 19.50 30.64 44.43
CA ARG A 1208 19.67 29.93 43.16
C ARG A 1208 19.23 30.81 42.00
N ALA A 1209 18.07 31.44 42.10
CA ALA A 1209 17.61 32.41 41.08
C ALA A 1209 18.63 33.56 40.88
N LEU A 1210 19.25 34.06 41.96
CA LEU A 1210 20.25 35.14 41.90
C LEU A 1210 21.66 34.71 41.43
N SER A 1211 22.15 33.51 41.76
CA SER A 1211 23.48 33.02 41.31
C SER A 1211 23.51 32.69 39.82
N PHE A 1212 22.39 32.19 39.28
CA PHE A 1212 22.19 32.01 37.84
C PHE A 1212 22.14 33.35 37.09
N ILE A 1213 21.59 34.39 37.72
CA ILE A 1213 21.63 35.76 37.17
C ILE A 1213 23.07 36.35 37.23
N GLY A 1214 23.84 36.09 38.29
CA GLY A 1214 25.20 36.64 38.48
C GLY A 1214 26.30 36.04 37.59
N LEU A 1215 26.35 34.72 37.42
CA LEU A 1215 27.27 34.05 36.48
C LEU A 1215 26.90 34.35 35.03
N GLY A 1216 25.58 34.43 34.74
CA GLY A 1216 25.09 34.83 33.43
C GLY A 1216 25.62 36.20 33.00
N ALA A 1217 25.83 37.11 33.95
CA ALA A 1217 26.42 38.42 33.70
C ALA A 1217 27.96 38.39 33.44
N SER A 1218 28.74 37.50 34.08
CA SER A 1218 30.20 37.47 33.95
C SER A 1218 30.70 36.83 32.65
N LEU A 1219 30.04 35.77 32.18
CA LEU A 1219 30.30 35.15 30.87
C LEU A 1219 29.98 36.10 29.71
N VAL A 1220 28.89 36.86 29.82
CA VAL A 1220 28.56 37.95 28.89
C VAL A 1220 29.68 39.00 28.87
N GLY A 1221 30.29 39.31 30.02
CA GLY A 1221 31.42 40.24 30.13
C GLY A 1221 32.72 39.80 29.45
N ILE A 1222 33.14 38.53 29.58
CA ILE A 1222 34.37 38.01 28.94
C ILE A 1222 34.21 37.91 27.41
N GLY A 1223 33.02 37.53 26.94
CA GLY A 1223 32.69 37.52 25.51
C GLY A 1223 32.79 38.90 24.87
N LEU A 1224 32.43 39.96 25.61
CA LEU A 1224 32.57 41.35 25.17
C LEU A 1224 34.04 41.83 25.14
N ALA A 1225 34.92 41.28 25.98
CA ALA A 1225 36.34 41.61 26.00
C ALA A 1225 37.13 40.97 24.83
N TYR A 1226 36.83 39.70 24.49
CA TYR A 1226 37.47 39.00 23.37
C TYR A 1226 37.12 39.65 22.00
N GLN A 1227 35.88 40.14 21.85
CA GLN A 1227 35.48 40.90 20.65
C GLN A 1227 36.27 42.20 20.46
N ARG A 1228 36.67 42.87 21.54
CA ARG A 1228 37.46 44.12 21.45
C ARG A 1228 38.91 43.87 21.00
N LEU A 1229 39.44 42.66 21.17
CA LEU A 1229 40.81 42.30 20.75
C LEU A 1229 40.87 41.95 19.26
N LEU A 1230 39.92 41.16 18.75
CA LEU A 1230 39.78 40.84 17.31
C LEU A 1230 39.54 42.10 16.45
N GLN A 1231 38.81 43.08 16.99
CA GLN A 1231 38.59 44.37 16.30
C GLN A 1231 39.89 45.18 16.09
N ARG A 1232 40.92 44.98 16.92
CA ARG A 1232 42.21 45.66 16.76
C ARG A 1232 43.08 45.05 15.66
N GLU A 1233 43.05 43.72 15.48
CA GLU A 1233 43.77 43.04 14.38
C GLU A 1233 43.15 43.35 13.01
N ASN A 1234 41.81 43.37 12.92
CA ASN A 1234 41.12 43.72 11.69
C ASN A 1234 41.33 45.21 11.29
N ALA A 1235 41.47 46.11 12.28
CA ALA A 1235 41.82 47.51 12.02
C ALA A 1235 43.25 47.68 11.46
N GLN A 1236 44.20 46.83 11.85
CA GLN A 1236 45.56 46.84 11.30
C GLN A 1236 45.63 46.27 9.88
N GLN A 1237 44.83 45.25 9.54
CA GLN A 1237 44.75 44.72 8.17
C GLN A 1237 44.04 45.68 7.20
N GLY A 1238 43.03 46.44 7.67
CA GLY A 1238 42.35 47.47 6.88
C GLY A 1238 43.25 48.66 6.52
N ALA A 1239 44.18 49.04 7.40
CA ALA A 1239 45.14 50.12 7.14
C ALA A 1239 46.13 49.78 6.02
N VAL A 1240 46.54 48.51 5.89
CA VAL A 1240 47.43 48.04 4.82
C VAL A 1240 46.73 48.03 3.45
N ILE A 1241 45.42 47.77 3.41
CA ILE A 1241 44.63 47.77 2.16
C ILE A 1241 44.36 49.20 1.68
N HIS A 1242 44.17 50.16 2.59
CA HIS A 1242 44.03 51.57 2.22
C HIS A 1242 45.35 52.19 1.72
N GLN A 1243 46.50 51.73 2.22
CA GLN A 1243 47.82 52.13 1.72
C GLN A 1243 48.20 51.53 0.36
N ALA A 1244 47.55 50.43 -0.05
CA ALA A 1244 47.75 49.81 -1.37
C ALA A 1244 46.79 50.34 -2.45
N ARG A 1245 45.85 51.22 -2.09
CA ARG A 1245 44.85 51.83 -2.99
C ARG A 1245 45.07 53.34 -3.25
N GLY A 1246 46.00 53.98 -2.53
CA GLY A 1246 46.59 55.27 -2.91
C GLY A 1246 47.93 55.03 -3.58
#